data_AF-A0A922AGW5-F1
#
_entry.id   AF-A0A922AGW5-F1
#
_cell.length_a   1.000
_cell.length_b   1.000
_cell.length_c   1.000
_cell.angle_alpha   90.00
_cell.angle_beta   90.00
_cell.angle_gamma   90.00
#
_symmetry.space_group_name_H-M   'P 1'
#
loop_
_entity.id
_entity.type
_entity.pdbx_description
1 polymer ?
#
loop_
_entity_poly.entity_id
_entity_poly.type
_entity_poly.pdbx_seq_one_letter_code
_entity_poly.pdbx_strand_id
1 'polypeptide(L)'
;MNHIFIPIFYHVNPSDMRKQTGTFAETFDRLEGRFQEDMERVQRWRAAFTEAADCSGFDLQSDANGFEARFIEKIVEQVLYKLNPICLDVVEHPVGIDFHVEEMKTLLQLGTSTTTKLLIMGMYGMGGIGKTTLAKAVYNNICNGFEGSSCLLNVREVSEKSNGLIQLQEQLLFDILKVKILSIGNVDKGISLIKQRLHRKSVLIVLDDVDQLDQIYALATDGEWFFGPGSRVIITTRDEHLLVKLGVNYSYKVEKMNHSDSLQLFSWHAFNMPHPEDDFWEISIAAVDYAGGLPLALEVLGSDLRGRSITKWKTTLEKFRKSPDAQIQEILGISFKSLDHTTREVFLDIACFFIGVNIEYVFKILEECGFFPDIAINILVQKSLVKIDNTNLSMHDLIRDMGREIVRQESRHPGMRSRLWSHEDVLKVLKNHMGSEVVEGLSLNLPIHDQDQVISLESEAFANMKNLRLLQIKGVKNLKLQGCIEHLSKELRWICWHSCPLRFLPPRLHLENLVVLDMQYSKIKQVWTLENNVLSKLKVLNLSFCEDLTKSPNFLQVPNLEELILEGCYKLVDIQGFENLAFTKVVSLEGCLEQEEEIDFVKSLLELQWPFMIERRQIYLYGDEIPNWFSHKRTGSSISFHIPSLSDQDRVIKGLVFGVVCRNKDSLQAWHGEISVVFHNKTKGHRQVIHRLFYYKPIGSLNHLVLLQVGLGGGSKIPYGQEMTNGEEIEVSFEFECSQALEYVGVKECGIHLIIQREEEAGSMVMYSEKKKKMMEDDLMQDTPVTKLTRHRPHNWPKVWKYDGIVPFVSYIERNTSTFALLHSLG
;
A
#
# COMPACT_ATOMS: atom_id res chain seq x y z
N MET A 1 -9.84 -33.72 26.16
CA MET A 1 -9.10 -33.62 27.44
C MET A 1 -7.88 -34.52 27.32
N ASN A 2 -6.69 -33.94 27.16
CA ASN A 2 -5.44 -34.69 27.18
C ASN A 2 -4.94 -34.75 28.63
N HIS A 3 -4.91 -35.93 29.24
CA HIS A 3 -4.31 -36.12 30.55
C HIS A 3 -2.78 -36.17 30.39
N ILE A 4 -2.06 -35.44 31.25
CA ILE A 4 -0.58 -35.46 31.28
C ILE A 4 -0.15 -36.66 32.12
N PHE A 5 0.60 -37.59 31.52
CA PHE A 5 1.20 -38.74 32.18
C PHE A 5 2.71 -38.51 32.35
N ILE A 6 3.24 -38.72 33.56
CA ILE A 6 4.67 -38.60 33.88
C ILE A 6 5.07 -39.82 34.72
N PRO A 7 5.81 -40.78 34.16
CA PRO A 7 6.26 -41.93 34.93
C PRO A 7 7.41 -41.53 35.88
N ILE A 8 7.34 -42.02 37.11
CA ILE A 8 8.37 -41.82 38.16
C ILE A 8 8.91 -43.20 38.52
N PHE A 9 10.16 -43.46 38.13
CA PHE A 9 10.85 -44.72 38.38
C PHE A 9 11.62 -44.63 39.70
N TYR A 10 10.94 -44.96 40.79
CA TYR A 10 11.49 -44.93 42.14
C TYR A 10 12.02 -46.31 42.54
N HIS A 11 13.35 -46.46 42.64
CA HIS A 11 14.04 -47.73 42.87
C HIS A 11 13.65 -48.86 41.90
N VAL A 12 13.21 -48.51 40.70
CA VAL A 12 12.82 -49.46 39.65
C VAL A 12 13.57 -49.07 38.38
N ASN A 13 14.19 -50.04 37.71
CA ASN A 13 14.79 -49.79 36.41
C ASN A 13 13.68 -49.75 35.34
N PRO A 14 13.57 -48.68 34.54
CA PRO A 14 12.58 -48.59 33.45
C PRO A 14 12.65 -49.78 32.48
N SER A 15 13.84 -50.36 32.28
CA SER A 15 14.04 -51.52 31.41
C SER A 15 13.33 -52.77 31.93
N ASP A 16 13.27 -52.95 33.25
CA ASP A 16 12.59 -54.10 33.86
C ASP A 16 11.07 -53.98 33.74
N MET A 17 10.54 -52.75 33.82
CA MET A 17 9.13 -52.48 33.57
C MET A 17 8.76 -52.67 32.08
N ARG A 18 9.62 -52.18 31.16
CA ARG A 18 9.41 -52.27 29.70
C ARG A 18 9.44 -53.69 29.17
N LYS A 19 10.38 -54.50 29.67
CA LYS A 19 10.53 -55.90 29.26
C LYS A 19 9.74 -56.86 30.15
N GLN A 20 9.09 -56.34 31.19
CA GLN A 20 8.45 -57.09 32.26
C GLN A 20 9.36 -58.22 32.81
N THR A 21 10.60 -57.87 33.16
CA THR A 21 11.61 -58.79 33.70
C THR A 21 11.70 -58.69 35.23
N GLY A 22 12.31 -59.69 35.88
CA GLY A 22 12.48 -59.72 37.34
C GLY A 22 11.14 -59.81 38.08
N THR A 23 10.93 -58.94 39.07
CA THR A 23 9.72 -58.93 39.92
C THR A 23 8.43 -58.66 39.13
N PHE A 24 8.50 -57.96 38.00
CA PHE A 24 7.36 -57.75 37.11
C PHE A 24 6.95 -59.05 36.42
N ALA A 25 7.90 -59.89 36.00
CA ALA A 25 7.62 -61.19 35.37
C ALA A 25 6.83 -62.08 36.34
N GLU A 26 7.36 -62.28 37.56
CA GLU A 26 6.74 -63.10 38.59
C GLU A 26 5.32 -62.62 38.96
N THR A 27 5.11 -61.30 38.95
CA THR A 27 3.79 -60.70 39.24
C THR A 27 2.81 -60.94 38.10
N PHE A 28 3.24 -60.78 36.84
CA PHE A 28 2.38 -61.06 35.70
C PHE A 28 2.07 -62.56 35.58
N ASP A 29 3.00 -63.46 35.86
CA ASP A 29 2.75 -64.92 35.86
C ASP A 29 1.66 -65.30 36.87
N ARG A 30 1.67 -64.67 38.06
CA ARG A 30 0.60 -64.83 39.06
C ARG A 30 -0.74 -64.25 38.62
N LEU A 31 -0.73 -63.12 37.90
CA LEU A 31 -1.94 -62.51 37.36
C LEU A 31 -2.53 -63.36 36.23
N GLU A 32 -1.70 -63.92 35.36
CA GLU A 32 -2.11 -64.86 34.31
C GLU A 32 -2.75 -66.12 34.92
N GLY A 33 -2.19 -66.65 36.01
CA GLY A 33 -2.78 -67.76 36.76
C GLY A 33 -4.13 -67.42 37.42
N ARG A 34 -4.35 -66.16 37.82
CA ARG A 34 -5.58 -65.71 38.51
C ARG A 34 -6.69 -65.29 37.55
N PHE A 35 -6.34 -64.80 36.37
CA PHE A 35 -7.26 -64.24 35.38
C PHE A 35 -7.30 -65.08 34.08
N GLN A 36 -7.20 -66.41 34.20
CA GLN A 36 -7.19 -67.33 33.05
C GLN A 36 -8.42 -67.17 32.12
N GLU A 37 -9.57 -66.81 32.67
CA GLU A 37 -10.82 -66.58 31.92
C GLU A 37 -10.90 -65.16 31.28
N ASP A 38 -9.97 -64.25 31.60
CA ASP A 38 -9.92 -62.87 31.09
C ASP A 38 -8.47 -62.47 30.74
N MET A 39 -7.81 -63.30 29.92
CA MET A 39 -6.43 -63.07 29.50
C MET A 39 -6.25 -61.80 28.66
N GLU A 40 -7.29 -61.34 27.98
CA GLU A 40 -7.28 -60.09 27.20
C GLU A 40 -7.02 -58.88 28.10
N ARG A 41 -7.56 -58.88 29.33
CA ARG A 41 -7.27 -57.85 30.33
C ARG A 41 -5.81 -57.85 30.77
N VAL A 42 -5.22 -59.03 30.97
CA VAL A 42 -3.81 -59.15 31.35
C VAL A 42 -2.89 -58.66 30.24
N GLN A 43 -3.22 -58.96 28.99
CA GLN A 43 -2.49 -58.44 27.82
C GLN A 43 -2.57 -56.92 27.71
N ARG A 44 -3.74 -56.31 27.96
CA ARG A 44 -3.88 -54.85 28.02
C ARG A 44 -3.02 -54.23 29.12
N TRP A 45 -2.90 -54.87 30.28
CA TRP A 45 -2.00 -54.40 31.34
C TRP A 45 -0.53 -54.50 30.93
N ARG A 46 -0.09 -55.60 30.30
CA ARG A 46 1.27 -55.72 29.78
C ARG A 46 1.57 -54.61 28.78
N ALA A 47 0.66 -54.37 27.83
CA ALA A 47 0.79 -53.30 26.84
C ALA A 47 0.90 -51.91 27.51
N ALA A 48 0.02 -51.61 28.47
CA ALA A 48 0.04 -50.32 29.18
C ALA A 48 1.33 -50.11 30.00
N PHE A 49 1.89 -51.16 30.61
CA PHE A 49 3.17 -51.07 31.32
C PHE A 49 4.35 -50.86 30.37
N THR A 50 4.35 -51.50 29.20
CA THR A 50 5.34 -51.24 28.15
C THR A 50 5.25 -49.80 27.67
N GLU A 51 4.05 -49.33 27.33
CA GLU A 51 3.79 -47.97 26.86
C GLU A 51 4.21 -46.91 27.91
N ALA A 52 3.84 -47.13 29.18
CA ALA A 52 4.25 -46.26 30.28
C ALA A 52 5.78 -46.23 30.49
N ALA A 53 6.48 -47.33 30.24
CA ALA A 53 7.94 -47.41 30.35
C ALA A 53 8.68 -46.88 29.11
N ASP A 54 7.99 -46.73 27.98
CA ASP A 54 8.48 -46.06 26.77
C ASP A 54 8.31 -44.53 26.84
N CYS A 55 7.41 -44.04 27.69
CA CYS A 55 7.32 -42.61 27.99
C CYS A 55 8.59 -42.08 28.69
N SER A 56 9.01 -40.86 28.34
CA SER A 56 10.09 -40.17 29.04
C SER A 56 9.62 -39.73 30.43
N GLY A 57 10.28 -40.24 31.48
CA GLY A 57 9.98 -39.97 32.88
C GLY A 57 11.21 -39.64 33.71
N PHE A 58 11.05 -39.64 35.03
CA PHE A 58 12.13 -39.39 35.98
C PHE A 58 12.65 -40.70 36.58
N ASP A 59 13.96 -40.91 36.55
CA ASP A 59 14.62 -42.07 37.14
C ASP A 59 15.57 -41.64 38.27
N LEU A 60 15.33 -42.15 39.47
CA LEU A 60 16.03 -41.70 40.69
C LEU A 60 17.55 -41.82 40.57
N GLN A 61 18.03 -42.87 39.91
CA GLN A 61 19.46 -43.13 39.79
C GLN A 61 20.14 -42.20 38.77
N SER A 62 19.57 -42.08 37.57
CA SER A 62 20.15 -41.26 36.50
C SER A 62 19.92 -39.75 36.68
N ASP A 63 18.78 -39.33 37.24
CA ASP A 63 18.43 -37.92 37.37
C ASP A 63 18.97 -37.25 38.63
N ALA A 64 19.20 -38.02 39.69
CA ALA A 64 19.56 -37.51 41.01
C ALA A 64 20.63 -38.31 41.74
N ASN A 65 21.27 -39.32 41.11
CA ASN A 65 22.27 -40.19 41.74
C ASN A 65 21.79 -40.81 43.06
N GLY A 66 20.50 -41.13 43.18
CA GLY A 66 19.92 -41.68 44.40
C GLY A 66 19.55 -40.66 45.48
N PHE A 67 19.77 -39.36 45.28
CA PHE A 67 19.40 -38.33 46.25
C PHE A 67 17.92 -37.94 46.12
N GLU A 68 17.08 -38.49 46.99
CA GLU A 68 15.63 -38.30 46.97
C GLU A 68 15.20 -36.84 47.08
N ALA A 69 15.82 -36.03 47.93
CA ALA A 69 15.45 -34.62 48.09
C ALA A 69 15.61 -33.83 46.77
N ARG A 70 16.74 -34.01 46.08
CA ARG A 70 17.01 -33.39 44.78
C ARG A 70 16.09 -33.93 43.68
N PHE A 71 15.77 -35.22 43.75
CA PHE A 71 14.84 -35.87 42.83
C PHE A 71 13.42 -35.29 42.96
N ILE A 72 12.95 -35.12 44.20
CA ILE A 72 11.65 -34.54 44.51
C ILE A 72 11.61 -33.07 44.07
N GLU A 73 12.62 -32.26 44.36
CA GLU A 73 12.69 -30.86 43.89
C GLU A 73 12.56 -30.78 42.36
N LYS A 74 13.30 -31.61 41.63
CA LYS A 74 13.28 -31.66 40.16
C LYS A 74 11.92 -32.08 39.61
N ILE A 75 11.25 -33.05 40.25
CA ILE A 75 9.89 -33.48 39.88
C ILE A 75 8.90 -32.35 40.16
N VAL A 76 8.96 -31.73 41.34
CA VAL A 76 8.07 -30.65 41.76
C VAL A 76 8.19 -29.45 40.83
N GLU A 77 9.40 -29.02 40.48
CA GLU A 77 9.63 -27.94 39.49
C GLU A 77 8.98 -28.25 38.14
N GLN A 78 9.14 -29.48 37.65
CA GLN A 78 8.63 -29.91 36.34
C GLN A 78 7.11 -30.09 36.33
N VAL A 79 6.53 -30.61 37.42
CA VAL A 79 5.08 -30.75 37.58
C VAL A 79 4.42 -29.38 37.74
N LEU A 80 4.96 -28.50 38.58
CA LEU A 80 4.45 -27.13 38.75
C LEU A 80 4.49 -26.38 37.42
N TYR A 81 5.54 -26.53 36.62
CA TYR A 81 5.64 -25.94 35.30
C TYR A 81 4.58 -26.46 34.31
N LYS A 82 4.32 -27.78 34.31
CA LYS A 82 3.30 -28.38 33.43
C LYS A 82 1.86 -28.09 33.89
N LEU A 83 1.64 -27.89 35.18
CA LEU A 83 0.32 -27.57 35.75
C LEU A 83 0.01 -26.07 35.69
N ASN A 84 1.01 -25.22 35.84
CA ASN A 84 0.91 -23.77 35.71
C ASN A 84 1.89 -23.29 34.63
N PRO A 85 1.55 -23.43 33.34
CA PRO A 85 2.29 -22.72 32.30
C PRO A 85 2.28 -21.24 32.69
N ILE A 86 3.46 -20.64 32.87
CA ILE A 86 3.56 -19.20 33.04
C ILE A 86 3.19 -18.60 31.69
N CYS A 87 1.90 -18.30 31.52
CA CYS A 87 1.40 -17.63 30.35
C CYS A 87 2.03 -16.24 30.28
N LEU A 88 2.42 -15.82 29.07
CA LEU A 88 2.78 -14.43 28.86
C LEU A 88 1.56 -13.56 29.17
N ASP A 89 1.78 -12.47 29.89
CA ASP A 89 0.74 -11.46 30.07
C ASP A 89 0.44 -10.82 28.70
N VAL A 90 -0.77 -11.11 28.19
CA VAL A 90 -1.20 -10.71 26.85
C VAL A 90 -1.71 -9.28 26.92
N VAL A 91 -2.87 -9.09 27.56
CA VAL A 91 -3.51 -7.83 27.97
C VAL A 91 -4.63 -8.20 28.95
N GLU A 92 -5.03 -7.27 29.83
CA GLU A 92 -6.12 -7.47 30.80
C GLU A 92 -7.48 -7.69 30.12
N HIS A 93 -7.70 -7.05 28.97
CA HIS A 93 -8.96 -7.09 28.22
C HIS A 93 -8.73 -7.41 26.73
N PRO A 94 -8.47 -8.67 26.37
CA PRO A 94 -8.33 -9.05 24.97
C PRO A 94 -9.69 -8.94 24.25
N VAL A 95 -9.75 -8.17 23.16
CA VAL A 95 -10.97 -7.95 22.37
C VAL A 95 -10.71 -8.30 20.91
N GLY A 96 -11.57 -9.13 20.30
CA GLY A 96 -11.52 -9.47 18.88
C GLY A 96 -10.32 -10.34 18.44
N ILE A 97 -9.55 -10.90 19.38
CA ILE A 97 -8.29 -11.62 19.09
C ILE A 97 -8.53 -13.08 18.69
N ASP A 98 -9.59 -13.72 19.20
CA ASP A 98 -9.80 -15.17 19.07
C ASP A 98 -9.88 -15.65 17.62
N PHE A 99 -10.58 -14.90 16.76
CA PHE A 99 -10.69 -15.21 15.34
C PHE A 99 -9.30 -15.27 14.67
N HIS A 100 -8.47 -14.26 14.92
CA HIS A 100 -7.11 -14.18 14.37
C HIS A 100 -6.21 -15.30 14.90
N VAL A 101 -6.37 -15.68 16.18
CA VAL A 101 -5.63 -16.81 16.77
C VAL A 101 -5.98 -18.13 16.07
N GLU A 102 -7.26 -18.42 15.83
CA GLU A 102 -7.69 -19.64 15.15
C GLU A 102 -7.26 -19.68 13.66
N GLU A 103 -7.31 -18.53 12.98
CA GLU A 103 -6.79 -18.39 11.62
C GLU A 103 -5.29 -18.70 11.56
N MET A 104 -4.51 -18.13 12.48
CA MET A 104 -3.07 -18.38 12.58
C MET A 104 -2.75 -19.84 12.94
N LYS A 105 -3.52 -20.48 13.83
CA LYS A 105 -3.35 -21.91 14.14
C LYS A 105 -3.51 -22.78 12.89
N THR A 106 -4.49 -22.46 12.06
CA THR A 106 -4.72 -23.11 10.76
C THR A 106 -3.52 -22.95 9.83
N LEU A 107 -3.01 -21.72 9.68
CA LEU A 107 -1.85 -21.42 8.84
C LEU A 107 -0.56 -22.09 9.35
N LEU A 108 -0.41 -22.24 10.67
CA LEU A 108 0.68 -23.00 11.30
C LEU A 108 0.49 -24.53 11.19
N GLN A 109 -0.59 -25.01 10.56
CA GLN A 109 -0.89 -26.42 10.31
C GLN A 109 -0.81 -27.28 11.59
N LEU A 110 -1.41 -26.78 12.67
CA LEU A 110 -1.47 -27.51 13.93
C LEU A 110 -2.57 -28.58 13.85
N GLY A 111 -2.21 -29.87 13.95
CA GLY A 111 -3.17 -30.99 13.99
C GLY A 111 -3.15 -31.95 12.79
N THR A 112 -2.36 -31.70 11.74
CA THR A 112 -2.14 -32.66 10.65
C THR A 112 -0.95 -33.57 10.97
N SER A 113 -1.15 -34.89 10.99
CA SER A 113 -0.16 -35.92 11.36
C SER A 113 1.04 -36.06 10.40
N THR A 114 1.25 -35.12 9.48
CA THR A 114 2.17 -35.22 8.34
C THR A 114 3.20 -34.10 8.23
N THR A 115 3.20 -33.08 9.09
CA THR A 115 4.03 -31.88 8.87
C THR A 115 5.45 -32.02 9.44
N THR A 116 6.36 -32.59 8.65
CA THR A 116 7.80 -32.71 8.99
C THR A 116 8.61 -31.45 8.71
N LYS A 117 8.00 -30.38 8.17
CA LYS A 117 8.71 -29.15 7.76
C LYS A 117 8.66 -28.06 8.84
N LEU A 118 9.72 -27.26 8.88
CA LEU A 118 9.74 -25.97 9.58
C LEU A 118 8.76 -25.00 8.87
N LEU A 119 7.94 -24.30 9.65
CA LEU A 119 7.12 -23.19 9.13
C LEU A 119 7.47 -21.88 9.84
N ILE A 120 7.65 -20.85 9.04
CA ILE A 120 7.96 -19.48 9.45
C ILE A 120 6.81 -18.58 9.00
N MET A 121 6.23 -17.88 9.96
CA MET A 121 5.15 -16.94 9.73
C MET A 121 5.61 -15.55 10.14
N GLY A 122 5.51 -14.58 9.23
CA GLY A 122 5.77 -13.17 9.52
C GLY A 122 4.47 -12.40 9.70
N MET A 123 4.31 -11.70 10.80
CA MET A 123 3.22 -10.77 11.07
C MET A 123 3.70 -9.35 10.86
N TYR A 124 2.97 -8.56 10.07
CA TYR A 124 3.36 -7.18 9.78
C TYR A 124 2.20 -6.19 9.83
N GLY A 125 2.54 -4.92 9.95
CA GLY A 125 1.58 -3.82 10.04
C GLY A 125 2.13 -2.61 10.80
N MET A 126 1.34 -1.54 10.85
CA MET A 126 1.65 -0.27 11.51
C MET A 126 2.01 -0.44 13.00
N GLY A 127 2.79 0.49 13.56
CA GLY A 127 3.06 0.55 15.00
C GLY A 127 1.77 0.68 15.82
N GLY A 128 1.67 -0.03 16.96
CA GLY A 128 0.49 0.04 17.84
C GLY A 128 -0.74 -0.75 17.38
N ILE A 129 -0.67 -1.49 16.27
CA ILE A 129 -1.80 -2.25 15.70
C ILE A 129 -2.12 -3.57 16.44
N GLY A 130 -1.31 -3.98 17.43
CA GLY A 130 -1.56 -5.20 18.22
C GLY A 130 -0.80 -6.47 17.77
N LYS A 131 0.22 -6.36 16.90
CA LYS A 131 1.05 -7.51 16.46
C LYS A 131 1.62 -8.32 17.63
N THR A 132 2.27 -7.65 18.57
CA THR A 132 2.87 -8.26 19.77
C THR A 132 1.82 -8.97 20.61
N THR A 133 0.66 -8.34 20.81
CA THR A 133 -0.46 -8.91 21.58
C THR A 133 -0.98 -10.19 20.91
N LEU A 134 -1.21 -10.15 19.59
CA LEU A 134 -1.66 -11.32 18.84
C LEU A 134 -0.61 -12.45 18.84
N ALA A 135 0.67 -12.13 18.67
CA ALA A 135 1.76 -13.11 18.75
C ALA A 135 1.84 -13.80 20.13
N LYS A 136 1.70 -13.03 21.22
CA LYS A 136 1.63 -13.58 22.58
C LYS A 136 0.41 -14.47 22.78
N ALA A 137 -0.76 -14.07 22.27
CA ALA A 137 -1.99 -14.85 22.36
C ALA A 137 -1.85 -16.21 21.64
N VAL A 138 -1.30 -16.20 20.43
CA VAL A 138 -1.00 -17.43 19.67
C VAL A 138 0.02 -18.28 20.41
N TYR A 139 1.10 -17.69 20.92
CA TYR A 139 2.13 -18.39 21.68
C TYR A 139 1.54 -19.14 22.87
N ASN A 140 0.79 -18.45 23.73
CA ASN A 140 0.16 -19.05 24.91
C ASN A 140 -0.78 -20.21 24.55
N ASN A 141 -1.44 -20.14 23.39
CA ASN A 141 -2.36 -21.18 22.94
C ASN A 141 -1.65 -22.46 22.46
N ILE A 142 -0.43 -22.36 21.92
CA ILE A 142 0.19 -23.47 21.17
C ILE A 142 1.54 -23.92 21.74
N CYS A 143 2.14 -23.17 22.68
CA CYS A 143 3.48 -23.42 23.21
C CYS A 143 3.66 -24.82 23.83
N ASN A 144 2.59 -25.39 24.40
CA ASN A 144 2.60 -26.71 25.02
C ASN A 144 2.65 -27.88 24.02
N GLY A 145 2.47 -27.60 22.71
CA GLY A 145 2.56 -28.61 21.64
C GLY A 145 3.98 -28.93 21.18
N PHE A 146 5.01 -28.32 21.78
CA PHE A 146 6.41 -28.36 21.33
C PHE A 146 7.34 -28.88 22.43
N GLU A 147 8.50 -29.42 22.06
CA GLU A 147 9.52 -29.88 23.03
C GLU A 147 10.15 -28.73 23.81
N GLY A 148 10.07 -27.51 23.27
CA GLY A 148 10.48 -26.28 23.94
C GLY A 148 9.97 -25.06 23.18
N SER A 149 9.83 -23.97 23.90
CA SER A 149 9.26 -22.74 23.36
C SER A 149 9.96 -21.52 23.96
N SER A 150 10.11 -20.47 23.15
CA SER A 150 10.68 -19.19 23.58
C SER A 150 9.97 -18.03 22.90
N CYS A 151 9.80 -16.95 23.64
CA CYS A 151 9.24 -15.69 23.13
C CYS A 151 10.24 -14.57 23.43
N LEU A 152 10.95 -14.13 22.41
CA LEU A 152 11.93 -13.05 22.49
C LEU A 152 11.20 -11.73 22.21
N LEU A 153 10.88 -11.00 23.27
CA LEU A 153 10.16 -9.73 23.21
C LEU A 153 11.10 -8.54 22.92
N ASN A 154 10.61 -7.55 22.17
CA ASN A 154 11.33 -6.30 21.86
C ASN A 154 12.73 -6.53 21.25
N VAL A 155 12.85 -7.40 20.25
CA VAL A 155 14.12 -7.80 19.63
C VAL A 155 14.92 -6.60 19.14
N ARG A 156 14.28 -5.62 18.49
CA ARG A 156 14.93 -4.35 18.11
C ARG A 156 15.65 -3.70 19.29
N GLU A 157 14.92 -3.37 20.34
CA GLU A 157 15.44 -2.62 21.49
C GLU A 157 16.49 -3.39 22.29
N VAL A 158 16.35 -4.72 22.39
CA VAL A 158 17.35 -5.56 23.05
C VAL A 158 18.63 -5.61 22.20
N SER A 159 18.51 -5.75 20.89
CA SER A 159 19.66 -5.86 19.98
C SER A 159 20.53 -4.61 19.91
N GLU A 160 19.95 -3.43 20.11
CA GLU A 160 20.66 -2.13 20.15
C GLU A 160 21.56 -1.97 21.38
N LYS A 161 21.32 -2.76 22.45
CA LYS A 161 22.13 -2.71 23.67
C LYS A 161 23.47 -3.42 23.46
N SER A 162 24.47 -3.05 24.25
CA SER A 162 25.77 -3.73 24.27
C SER A 162 25.59 -5.22 24.59
N ASN A 163 26.10 -6.10 23.71
CA ASN A 163 25.91 -7.56 23.76
C ASN A 163 24.45 -8.03 23.66
N GLY A 164 23.54 -7.21 23.13
CA GLY A 164 22.11 -7.52 23.01
C GLY A 164 21.81 -8.80 22.24
N LEU A 165 22.48 -9.02 21.11
CA LEU A 165 22.34 -10.26 20.32
C LEU A 165 22.74 -11.51 21.11
N ILE A 166 23.78 -11.42 21.94
CA ILE A 166 24.22 -12.54 22.80
C ILE A 166 23.16 -12.81 23.87
N GLN A 167 22.56 -11.78 24.45
CA GLN A 167 21.47 -11.93 25.42
C GLN A 167 20.25 -12.64 24.81
N LEU A 168 19.89 -12.31 23.56
CA LEU A 168 18.82 -13.00 22.84
C LEU A 168 19.13 -14.49 22.62
N GLN A 169 20.36 -14.84 22.24
CA GLN A 169 20.80 -16.23 22.10
C GLN A 169 20.77 -17.00 23.43
N GLU A 170 21.24 -16.37 24.51
CA GLU A 170 21.25 -16.95 25.86
C GLU A 170 19.82 -17.17 26.37
N GLN A 171 18.92 -16.21 26.15
CA GLN A 171 17.50 -16.32 26.49
C GLN A 171 16.83 -17.45 25.69
N LEU A 172 17.02 -17.50 24.37
CA LEU A 172 16.45 -18.54 23.51
C LEU A 172 16.83 -19.94 24.01
N LEU A 173 18.11 -20.14 24.29
CA LEU A 173 18.62 -21.42 24.78
C LEU A 173 18.12 -21.74 26.19
N PHE A 174 18.05 -20.76 27.07
CA PHE A 174 17.51 -20.94 28.42
C PHE A 174 16.03 -21.33 28.39
N ASP A 175 15.22 -20.64 27.59
CA ASP A 175 13.78 -20.87 27.47
C ASP A 175 13.48 -22.27 26.91
N ILE A 176 14.26 -22.75 25.95
CA ILE A 176 14.03 -24.05 25.29
C ILE A 176 14.67 -25.21 26.07
N LEU A 177 15.91 -25.05 26.54
CA LEU A 177 16.66 -26.14 27.19
C LEU A 177 16.41 -26.20 28.71
N LYS A 178 15.93 -25.11 29.31
CA LYS A 178 15.77 -24.94 30.76
C LYS A 178 17.06 -25.19 31.55
N VAL A 179 18.22 -24.95 30.92
CA VAL A 179 19.55 -25.04 31.55
C VAL A 179 20.21 -23.67 31.51
N LYS A 180 20.71 -23.22 32.66
CA LYS A 180 21.45 -21.95 32.76
C LYS A 180 22.79 -22.08 32.02
N ILE A 181 22.93 -21.36 30.91
CA ILE A 181 24.19 -21.29 30.15
C ILE A 181 25.05 -20.17 30.75
N LEU A 182 26.29 -20.49 31.12
CA LEU A 182 27.13 -19.62 31.94
C LEU A 182 27.69 -18.39 31.20
N SER A 183 27.96 -18.48 29.89
CA SER A 183 28.20 -17.37 28.96
C SER A 183 28.56 -17.90 27.57
N ILE A 184 27.96 -17.35 26.51
CA ILE A 184 28.23 -17.74 25.11
C ILE A 184 29.51 -17.06 24.54
N GLY A 185 29.90 -15.91 25.10
CA GLY A 185 31.11 -15.17 24.77
C GLY A 185 31.06 -14.36 23.47
N ASN A 186 30.50 -14.89 22.38
CA ASN A 186 30.27 -14.15 21.12
C ASN A 186 29.13 -14.74 20.27
N VAL A 187 28.64 -13.99 19.29
CA VAL A 187 27.48 -14.35 18.46
C VAL A 187 27.69 -15.66 17.69
N ASP A 188 28.86 -15.88 17.08
CA ASP A 188 29.14 -17.08 16.27
C ASP A 188 29.13 -18.38 17.10
N LYS A 189 29.69 -18.31 18.31
CA LYS A 189 29.61 -19.41 19.28
C LYS A 189 28.17 -19.68 19.67
N GLY A 190 27.36 -18.64 19.82
CA GLY A 190 25.93 -18.75 20.10
C GLY A 190 25.20 -19.48 18.99
N ILE A 191 25.38 -19.06 17.75
CA ILE A 191 24.80 -19.70 16.55
C ILE A 191 25.17 -21.19 16.54
N SER A 192 26.45 -21.51 16.75
CA SER A 192 26.94 -22.89 16.78
C SER A 192 26.28 -23.73 17.87
N LEU A 193 26.09 -23.16 19.07
CA LEU A 193 25.40 -23.83 20.18
C LEU A 193 23.91 -24.04 19.89
N ILE A 194 23.21 -23.02 19.38
CA ILE A 194 21.78 -23.13 19.02
C ILE A 194 21.61 -24.23 17.96
N LYS A 195 22.44 -24.23 16.92
CA LYS A 195 22.45 -25.29 15.90
C LYS A 195 22.66 -26.67 16.49
N GLN A 196 23.69 -26.85 17.32
CA GLN A 196 23.98 -28.14 17.93
C GLN A 196 22.82 -28.66 18.78
N ARG A 197 22.16 -27.78 19.55
CA ARG A 197 21.15 -28.17 20.54
C ARG A 197 19.73 -28.27 19.99
N LEU A 198 19.37 -27.47 18.99
CA LEU A 198 17.98 -27.34 18.52
C LEU A 198 17.68 -28.09 17.22
N HIS A 199 18.69 -28.62 16.51
CA HIS A 199 18.48 -29.26 15.20
C HIS A 199 17.63 -30.52 15.13
N ARG A 200 17.29 -31.12 16.27
CA ARG A 200 16.41 -32.30 16.35
C ARG A 200 15.19 -32.07 17.21
N LYS A 201 14.99 -30.85 17.71
CA LYS A 201 13.89 -30.52 18.60
C LYS A 201 12.78 -29.82 17.83
N SER A 202 11.54 -30.25 18.05
CA SER A 202 10.38 -29.47 17.63
C SER A 202 10.20 -28.28 18.57
N VAL A 203 10.46 -27.06 18.09
CA VAL A 203 10.43 -25.84 18.91
C VAL A 203 9.45 -24.80 18.37
N LEU A 204 8.90 -24.00 19.28
CA LEU A 204 8.12 -22.80 18.96
C LEU A 204 8.90 -21.54 19.35
N ILE A 205 9.15 -20.65 18.39
CA ILE A 205 9.90 -19.42 18.64
C ILE A 205 9.08 -18.23 18.17
N VAL A 206 8.92 -17.22 19.03
CA VAL A 206 8.38 -15.91 18.67
C VAL A 206 9.51 -14.88 18.73
N LEU A 207 9.69 -14.13 17.65
CA LEU A 207 10.63 -13.03 17.52
C LEU A 207 9.84 -11.75 17.34
N ASP A 208 9.72 -10.95 18.39
CA ASP A 208 8.86 -9.77 18.41
C ASP A 208 9.62 -8.47 18.10
N ASP A 209 9.04 -7.63 17.24
CA ASP A 209 9.53 -6.32 16.81
C ASP A 209 10.93 -6.38 16.18
N VAL A 210 11.07 -7.25 15.16
CA VAL A 210 12.30 -7.38 14.35
C VAL A 210 12.30 -6.31 13.26
N ASP A 211 13.42 -5.61 13.09
CA ASP A 211 13.58 -4.55 12.06
C ASP A 211 14.87 -4.66 11.23
N GLN A 212 15.79 -5.57 11.58
CA GLN A 212 17.03 -5.82 10.84
C GLN A 212 17.29 -7.31 10.63
N LEU A 213 17.92 -7.66 9.49
CA LEU A 213 18.26 -9.06 9.19
C LEU A 213 19.29 -9.64 10.17
N ASP A 214 20.23 -8.83 10.65
CA ASP A 214 21.29 -9.25 11.58
C ASP A 214 20.71 -9.83 12.89
N GLN A 215 19.53 -9.36 13.32
CA GLN A 215 18.81 -9.90 14.47
C GLN A 215 18.38 -11.34 14.26
N ILE A 216 17.95 -11.68 13.04
CA ILE A 216 17.58 -13.05 12.65
C ILE A 216 18.84 -13.88 12.41
N TYR A 217 19.87 -13.32 11.76
CA TYR A 217 21.11 -14.03 11.49
C TYR A 217 21.90 -14.38 12.76
N ALA A 218 21.71 -13.63 13.83
CA ALA A 218 22.21 -14.02 15.15
C ALA A 218 21.55 -15.30 15.70
N LEU A 219 20.36 -15.69 15.20
CA LEU A 219 19.60 -16.86 15.66
C LEU A 219 19.56 -18.00 14.64
N ALA A 220 19.83 -17.71 13.36
CA ALA A 220 19.85 -18.64 12.23
C ALA A 220 21.04 -18.33 11.28
N THR A 221 21.81 -19.33 10.84
CA THR A 221 23.01 -19.08 10.01
C THR A 221 22.60 -18.71 8.58
N ASP A 222 22.94 -17.51 8.08
CA ASP A 222 22.72 -17.06 6.70
C ASP A 222 21.29 -17.30 6.14
N GLY A 223 20.27 -17.22 7.00
CA GLY A 223 18.87 -17.47 6.63
C GLY A 223 18.47 -18.96 6.56
N GLU A 224 19.41 -19.88 6.80
CA GLU A 224 19.13 -21.29 6.97
C GLU A 224 18.78 -21.60 8.42
N TRP A 225 17.49 -21.82 8.64
CA TRP A 225 16.96 -22.25 9.93
C TRP A 225 17.29 -23.72 10.16
N PHE A 226 17.96 -23.99 11.27
CA PHE A 226 18.47 -25.32 11.61
C PHE A 226 17.65 -26.01 12.70
N PHE A 227 16.34 -25.72 12.83
CA PHE A 227 15.48 -26.34 13.85
C PHE A 227 14.95 -27.71 13.42
N GLY A 228 14.58 -28.53 14.41
CA GLY A 228 14.06 -29.86 14.15
C GLY A 228 12.73 -29.88 13.39
N PRO A 229 12.37 -31.02 12.76
CA PRO A 229 11.08 -31.22 12.12
C PRO A 229 9.91 -30.84 13.02
N GLY A 230 8.88 -30.21 12.46
CA GLY A 230 7.70 -29.77 13.20
C GLY A 230 7.83 -28.41 13.89
N SER A 231 9.01 -27.77 13.85
CA SER A 231 9.22 -26.44 14.46
C SER A 231 8.37 -25.34 13.81
N ARG A 232 8.07 -24.30 14.59
CA ARG A 232 7.33 -23.10 14.17
C ARG A 232 8.05 -21.84 14.63
N VAL A 233 8.17 -20.87 13.72
CA VAL A 233 8.72 -19.54 14.01
C VAL A 233 7.68 -18.49 13.65
N ILE A 234 7.42 -17.58 14.58
CA ILE A 234 6.55 -16.41 14.37
C ILE A 234 7.42 -15.17 14.51
N ILE A 235 7.40 -14.29 13.52
CA ILE A 235 8.17 -13.04 13.50
C ILE A 235 7.17 -11.90 13.47
N THR A 236 7.28 -10.90 14.35
CA THR A 236 6.52 -9.66 14.20
C THR A 236 7.44 -8.54 13.71
N THR A 237 6.96 -7.73 12.76
CA THR A 237 7.72 -6.60 12.20
C THR A 237 6.80 -5.48 11.74
N ARG A 238 7.36 -4.29 11.53
CA ARG A 238 6.68 -3.17 10.87
C ARG A 238 6.98 -3.10 9.38
N ASP A 239 7.94 -3.89 8.91
CA ASP A 239 8.48 -3.85 7.55
C ASP A 239 8.19 -5.16 6.82
N GLU A 240 7.23 -5.13 5.90
CA GLU A 240 6.86 -6.29 5.08
C GLU A 240 8.05 -6.80 4.25
N HIS A 241 8.90 -5.89 3.78
CA HIS A 241 10.02 -6.25 2.91
C HIS A 241 11.08 -7.07 3.66
N LEU A 242 11.19 -6.90 4.98
CA LEU A 242 12.02 -7.77 5.82
C LEU A 242 11.57 -9.23 5.71
N LEU A 243 10.26 -9.49 5.73
CA LEU A 243 9.69 -10.84 5.61
C LEU A 243 9.94 -11.45 4.23
N VAL A 244 9.86 -10.62 3.17
CA VAL A 244 10.18 -11.04 1.79
C VAL A 244 11.65 -11.44 1.68
N LYS A 245 12.58 -10.66 2.24
CA LYS A 245 14.01 -10.99 2.26
C LYS A 245 14.30 -12.27 3.02
N LEU A 246 13.56 -12.54 4.09
CA LEU A 246 13.69 -13.75 4.91
C LEU A 246 13.09 -14.99 4.23
N GLY A 247 12.27 -14.84 3.19
CA GLY A 247 11.63 -15.95 2.51
C GLY A 247 10.66 -16.72 3.42
N VAL A 248 9.87 -16.00 4.24
CA VAL A 248 8.89 -16.62 5.15
C VAL A 248 7.85 -17.47 4.39
N ASN A 249 7.31 -18.50 5.03
CA ASN A 249 6.31 -19.35 4.39
C ASN A 249 4.95 -18.65 4.26
N TYR A 250 4.61 -17.82 5.25
CA TYR A 250 3.36 -17.06 5.28
C TYR A 250 3.60 -15.65 5.82
N SER A 251 3.00 -14.66 5.18
CA SER A 251 2.95 -13.28 5.67
C SER A 251 1.51 -12.97 6.08
N TYR A 252 1.34 -12.52 7.32
CA TYR A 252 0.06 -12.18 7.93
C TYR A 252 0.00 -10.67 8.22
N LYS A 253 -0.84 -9.95 7.49
CA LYS A 253 -1.04 -8.52 7.74
C LYS A 253 -2.05 -8.34 8.86
N VAL A 254 -1.65 -7.68 9.95
CA VAL A 254 -2.55 -7.36 11.05
C VAL A 254 -3.37 -6.14 10.66
N GLU A 255 -4.68 -6.33 10.53
CA GLU A 255 -5.63 -5.29 10.15
C GLU A 255 -6.13 -4.50 11.38
N LYS A 256 -6.75 -3.36 11.12
CA LYS A 256 -7.31 -2.50 12.17
C LYS A 256 -8.50 -3.16 12.85
N MET A 257 -8.73 -2.79 14.11
CA MET A 257 -9.94 -3.21 14.82
C MET A 257 -11.17 -2.63 14.12
N ASN A 258 -12.23 -3.43 14.03
CA ASN A 258 -13.52 -2.94 13.60
C ASN A 258 -14.11 -1.98 14.65
N HIS A 259 -15.16 -1.25 14.28
CA HIS A 259 -15.71 -0.20 15.14
C HIS A 259 -16.29 -0.75 16.46
N SER A 260 -16.93 -1.93 16.45
CA SER A 260 -17.50 -2.54 17.66
C SER A 260 -16.42 -2.98 18.65
N ASP A 261 -15.39 -3.66 18.16
CA ASP A 261 -14.26 -4.12 18.98
C ASP A 261 -13.47 -2.92 19.51
N SER A 262 -13.34 -1.87 18.70
CA SER A 262 -12.70 -0.62 19.10
C SER A 262 -13.45 0.06 20.25
N LEU A 263 -14.77 0.14 20.16
CA LEU A 263 -15.61 0.70 21.21
C LEU A 263 -15.53 -0.13 22.49
N GLN A 264 -15.54 -1.46 22.38
CA GLN A 264 -15.41 -2.34 23.53
C GLN A 264 -14.05 -2.17 24.22
N LEU A 265 -12.94 -2.16 23.46
CA LEU A 265 -11.60 -1.96 24.01
C LEU A 265 -11.49 -0.59 24.68
N PHE A 266 -11.91 0.48 24.01
CA PHE A 266 -11.93 1.82 24.60
C PHE A 266 -12.74 1.85 25.90
N SER A 267 -13.90 1.19 25.92
CA SER A 267 -14.79 1.18 27.08
C SER A 267 -14.17 0.48 28.28
N TRP A 268 -13.42 -0.59 28.06
CA TRP A 268 -12.68 -1.25 29.13
C TRP A 268 -11.69 -0.30 29.81
N HIS A 269 -10.92 0.46 29.01
CA HIS A 269 -9.94 1.41 29.55
C HIS A 269 -10.57 2.67 30.16
N ALA A 270 -11.70 3.14 29.63
CA ALA A 270 -12.37 4.36 30.08
C ALA A 270 -13.33 4.15 31.26
N PHE A 271 -14.07 3.05 31.27
CA PHE A 271 -15.18 2.78 32.21
C PHE A 271 -14.98 1.50 33.04
N ASN A 272 -14.00 0.65 32.70
CA ASN A 272 -13.84 -0.68 33.30
C ASN A 272 -15.04 -1.61 33.01
N MET A 273 -15.70 -1.39 31.87
CA MET A 273 -16.87 -2.12 31.37
C MET A 273 -16.77 -2.30 29.85
N PRO A 274 -17.41 -3.32 29.26
CA PRO A 274 -17.31 -3.59 27.82
C PRO A 274 -18.10 -2.60 26.94
N HIS A 275 -18.84 -1.68 27.53
CA HIS A 275 -19.64 -0.68 26.83
C HIS A 275 -19.56 0.65 27.58
N PRO A 276 -19.77 1.78 26.88
CA PRO A 276 -19.86 3.07 27.55
C PRO A 276 -21.13 3.18 28.38
N GLU A 277 -21.15 4.13 29.30
CA GLU A 277 -22.38 4.59 29.95
C GLU A 277 -23.24 5.38 28.94
N ASP A 278 -24.56 5.35 29.09
CA ASP A 278 -25.51 5.95 28.12
C ASP A 278 -25.20 7.43 27.83
N ASP A 279 -24.93 8.21 28.88
CA ASP A 279 -24.60 9.65 28.76
C ASP A 279 -23.25 9.90 28.05
N PHE A 280 -22.38 8.88 27.98
CA PHE A 280 -21.06 8.95 27.35
C PHE A 280 -21.02 8.32 25.96
N TRP A 281 -22.15 7.80 25.44
CA TRP A 281 -22.19 7.10 24.17
C TRP A 281 -21.59 7.93 23.01
N GLU A 282 -22.17 9.11 22.73
CA GLU A 282 -21.75 9.95 21.59
C GLU A 282 -20.28 10.35 21.65
N ILE A 283 -19.78 10.66 22.85
CA ILE A 283 -18.39 11.11 23.03
C ILE A 283 -17.39 9.95 22.98
N SER A 284 -17.82 8.76 23.36
CA SER A 284 -17.03 7.53 23.20
C SER A 284 -16.87 7.19 21.72
N ILE A 285 -17.95 7.30 20.93
CA ILE A 285 -17.88 7.16 19.47
C ILE A 285 -16.88 8.16 18.88
N ALA A 286 -16.94 9.44 19.28
CA ALA A 286 -16.00 10.45 18.80
C ALA A 286 -14.52 10.17 19.17
N ALA A 287 -14.27 9.51 20.32
CA ALA A 287 -12.93 9.08 20.73
C ALA A 287 -12.44 7.87 19.91
N VAL A 288 -13.32 6.90 19.67
CA VAL A 288 -13.06 5.72 18.84
C VAL A 288 -12.77 6.12 17.39
N ASP A 289 -13.56 7.05 16.84
CA ASP A 289 -13.36 7.58 15.49
C ASP A 289 -12.00 8.27 15.36
N TYR A 290 -11.58 9.02 16.38
CA TYR A 290 -10.25 9.64 16.40
C TYR A 290 -9.12 8.59 16.44
N ALA A 291 -9.29 7.51 17.22
CA ALA A 291 -8.31 6.43 17.27
C ALA A 291 -8.23 5.63 15.96
N GLY A 292 -9.33 5.58 15.20
CA GLY A 292 -9.38 4.99 13.86
C GLY A 292 -9.09 3.48 13.84
N GLY A 293 -9.47 2.75 14.90
CA GLY A 293 -9.27 1.31 15.03
C GLY A 293 -7.85 0.87 15.43
N LEU A 294 -7.02 1.80 15.93
CA LEU A 294 -5.69 1.51 16.45
C LEU A 294 -5.75 1.16 17.95
N PRO A 295 -5.47 -0.10 18.38
CA PRO A 295 -5.57 -0.53 19.77
C PRO A 295 -4.82 0.38 20.75
N LEU A 296 -3.55 0.68 20.47
CA LEU A 296 -2.72 1.53 21.32
C LEU A 296 -3.37 2.90 21.57
N ALA A 297 -3.97 3.52 20.55
CA ALA A 297 -4.61 4.81 20.71
C ALA A 297 -5.88 4.71 21.56
N LEU A 298 -6.66 3.64 21.40
CA LEU A 298 -7.86 3.39 22.21
C LEU A 298 -7.50 3.23 23.70
N GLU A 299 -6.44 2.50 24.01
CA GLU A 299 -5.96 2.30 25.39
C GLU A 299 -5.50 3.60 26.03
N VAL A 300 -4.68 4.39 25.32
CA VAL A 300 -4.15 5.69 25.80
C VAL A 300 -5.30 6.68 26.03
N LEU A 301 -6.23 6.79 25.07
CA LEU A 301 -7.38 7.69 25.21
C LEU A 301 -8.30 7.27 26.34
N GLY A 302 -8.66 5.98 26.42
CA GLY A 302 -9.53 5.48 27.47
C GLY A 302 -8.93 5.70 28.85
N SER A 303 -7.63 5.41 29.00
CA SER A 303 -6.92 5.58 30.27
C SER A 303 -6.78 7.05 30.69
N ASP A 304 -6.50 7.97 29.76
CA ASP A 304 -6.43 9.41 30.07
C ASP A 304 -7.82 9.98 30.44
N LEU A 305 -8.87 9.50 29.79
CA LEU A 305 -10.24 10.00 29.97
C LEU A 305 -10.97 9.41 31.19
N ARG A 306 -10.50 8.27 31.71
CA ARG A 306 -11.09 7.56 32.85
C ARG A 306 -11.38 8.48 34.04
N GLY A 307 -12.60 8.40 34.56
CA GLY A 307 -13.05 9.15 35.74
C GLY A 307 -13.23 10.65 35.54
N ARG A 308 -13.12 11.18 34.31
CA ARG A 308 -13.34 12.59 33.98
C ARG A 308 -14.78 12.85 33.52
N SER A 309 -15.25 14.09 33.66
CA SER A 309 -16.57 14.50 33.18
C SER A 309 -16.63 14.62 31.65
N ILE A 310 -17.84 14.53 31.08
CA ILE A 310 -18.11 14.69 29.64
C ILE A 310 -17.51 16.00 29.08
N THR A 311 -17.63 17.12 29.81
CA THR A 311 -17.04 18.40 29.39
C THR A 311 -15.51 18.32 29.29
N LYS A 312 -14.88 17.60 30.24
CA LYS A 312 -13.44 17.41 30.23
C LYS A 312 -13.01 16.46 29.11
N TRP A 313 -13.81 15.46 28.77
CA TRP A 313 -13.58 14.61 27.60
C TRP A 313 -13.60 15.45 26.31
N LYS A 314 -14.61 16.30 26.11
CA LYS A 314 -14.74 17.14 24.90
C LYS A 314 -13.48 18.00 24.69
N THR A 315 -13.09 18.72 25.73
CA THR A 315 -11.89 19.60 25.69
C THR A 315 -10.58 18.82 25.52
N THR A 316 -10.49 17.60 26.05
CA THR A 316 -9.29 16.75 25.91
C THR A 316 -9.19 16.18 24.49
N LEU A 317 -10.30 15.70 23.91
CA LEU A 317 -10.34 15.25 22.51
C LEU A 317 -10.05 16.40 21.52
N GLU A 318 -10.57 17.60 21.79
CA GLU A 318 -10.22 18.80 21.02
C GLU A 318 -8.72 19.11 21.09
N LYS A 319 -8.10 18.96 22.27
CA LYS A 319 -6.65 19.11 22.43
C LYS A 319 -5.90 18.07 21.59
N PHE A 320 -6.28 16.80 21.63
CA PHE A 320 -5.62 15.73 20.86
C PHE A 320 -5.72 15.92 19.34
N ARG A 321 -6.83 16.50 18.85
CA ARG A 321 -6.96 16.87 17.42
C ARG A 321 -6.03 18.00 17.00
N LYS A 322 -5.62 18.87 17.92
CA LYS A 322 -4.70 19.99 17.65
C LYS A 322 -3.24 19.65 17.90
N SER A 323 -2.99 18.83 18.92
CA SER A 323 -1.66 18.38 19.33
C SER A 323 -1.81 16.92 19.78
N PRO A 324 -1.47 15.95 18.92
CA PRO A 324 -1.60 14.54 19.24
C PRO A 324 -0.81 14.14 20.49
N ASP A 325 -1.22 13.04 21.12
CA ASP A 325 -0.61 12.55 22.36
C ASP A 325 0.83 12.04 22.13
N ALA A 326 1.77 12.49 22.96
CA ALA A 326 3.20 12.21 22.79
C ALA A 326 3.54 10.71 22.79
N GLN A 327 2.84 9.89 23.59
CA GLN A 327 3.08 8.45 23.65
C GLN A 327 2.68 7.75 22.35
N ILE A 328 1.53 8.12 21.80
CA ILE A 328 1.08 7.62 20.49
C ILE A 328 2.09 8.04 19.42
N GLN A 329 2.49 9.31 19.42
CA GLN A 329 3.43 9.87 18.45
C GLN A 329 4.80 9.20 18.48
N GLU A 330 5.33 8.90 19.67
CA GLU A 330 6.61 8.22 19.81
C GLU A 330 6.59 6.83 19.19
N ILE A 331 5.54 6.04 19.47
CA ILE A 331 5.43 4.68 18.96
C ILE A 331 5.23 4.66 17.44
N LEU A 332 4.39 5.56 16.90
CA LEU A 332 4.22 5.67 15.45
C LEU A 332 5.48 6.20 14.75
N GLY A 333 6.23 7.08 15.42
CA GLY A 333 7.41 7.74 14.88
C GLY A 333 8.63 6.85 14.69
N ILE A 334 8.66 5.65 15.28
CA ILE A 334 9.79 4.73 15.15
C ILE A 334 10.06 4.38 13.68
N SER A 335 9.01 4.01 12.92
CA SER A 335 9.19 3.67 11.50
C SER A 335 9.69 4.87 10.69
N PHE A 336 9.22 6.08 11.01
CA PHE A 336 9.67 7.32 10.37
C PHE A 336 11.15 7.62 10.64
N LYS A 337 11.62 7.42 11.89
CA LYS A 337 13.02 7.62 12.27
C LYS A 337 13.99 6.68 11.53
N SER A 338 13.51 5.52 11.05
CA SER A 338 14.33 4.59 10.26
C SER A 338 14.49 4.99 8.78
N LEU A 339 13.70 5.96 8.29
CA LEU A 339 13.73 6.41 6.90
C LEU A 339 14.96 7.28 6.64
N ASP A 340 15.46 7.25 5.39
CA ASP A 340 16.45 8.22 4.92
C ASP A 340 15.83 9.62 4.75
N HIS A 341 16.68 10.63 4.59
CA HIS A 341 16.24 12.02 4.49
C HIS A 341 15.23 12.24 3.36
N THR A 342 15.53 11.70 2.17
CA THR A 342 14.70 11.85 0.96
C THR A 342 13.30 11.27 1.17
N THR A 343 13.20 10.07 1.74
CA THR A 343 11.91 9.41 1.99
C THR A 343 11.13 10.10 3.10
N ARG A 344 11.80 10.71 4.09
CA ARG A 344 11.14 11.55 5.11
C ARG A 344 10.46 12.77 4.48
N GLU A 345 11.14 13.47 3.58
CA GLU A 345 10.53 14.63 2.91
C GLU A 345 9.31 14.23 2.08
N VAL A 346 9.38 13.11 1.36
CA VAL A 346 8.22 12.54 0.63
C VAL A 346 7.08 12.18 1.59
N PHE A 347 7.38 11.56 2.74
CA PHE A 347 6.38 11.25 3.75
C PHE A 347 5.66 12.51 4.27
N LEU A 348 6.41 13.57 4.57
CA LEU A 348 5.85 14.83 5.06
C LEU A 348 5.02 15.54 3.98
N ASP A 349 5.43 15.47 2.72
CA ASP A 349 4.62 15.95 1.58
C ASP A 349 3.30 15.22 1.49
N ILE A 350 3.32 13.89 1.60
CA ILE A 350 2.10 13.07 1.55
C ILE A 350 1.18 13.45 2.71
N ALA A 351 1.69 13.49 3.95
CA ALA A 351 0.89 13.81 5.14
C ALA A 351 0.24 15.20 5.08
N CYS A 352 0.89 16.17 4.44
CA CYS A 352 0.40 17.54 4.34
C CYS A 352 -0.51 17.78 3.12
N PHE A 353 -0.22 17.15 1.97
CA PHE A 353 -0.78 17.58 0.68
C PHE A 353 -1.41 16.48 -0.17
N PHE A 354 -0.86 15.25 -0.16
CA PHE A 354 -1.18 14.25 -1.18
C PHE A 354 -2.12 13.11 -0.73
N ILE A 355 -2.66 13.18 0.49
CA ILE A 355 -3.70 12.23 0.92
C ILE A 355 -4.94 12.38 0.03
N GLY A 356 -5.41 11.25 -0.52
CA GLY A 356 -6.54 11.17 -1.43
C GLY A 356 -6.21 11.59 -2.87
N VAL A 357 -4.96 11.94 -3.18
CA VAL A 357 -4.52 12.30 -4.53
C VAL A 357 -4.11 11.03 -5.28
N ASN A 358 -4.40 11.00 -6.58
CA ASN A 358 -4.00 9.91 -7.47
C ASN A 358 -2.47 9.76 -7.48
N ILE A 359 -2.00 8.53 -7.33
CA ILE A 359 -0.58 8.21 -7.20
C ILE A 359 0.23 8.63 -8.42
N GLU A 360 -0.30 8.52 -9.64
CA GLU A 360 0.42 8.92 -10.85
C GLU A 360 0.69 10.43 -10.89
N TYR A 361 -0.22 11.24 -10.34
CA TYR A 361 -0.01 12.69 -10.24
C TYR A 361 1.10 13.00 -9.24
N VAL A 362 1.09 12.29 -8.12
CA VAL A 362 2.09 12.46 -7.06
C VAL A 362 3.48 12.08 -7.56
N PHE A 363 3.60 10.99 -8.32
CA PHE A 363 4.86 10.59 -8.97
C PHE A 363 5.41 11.70 -9.87
N LYS A 364 4.58 12.22 -10.80
CA LYS A 364 4.98 13.29 -11.71
C LYS A 364 5.47 14.53 -10.96
N ILE A 365 4.80 14.92 -9.88
CA ILE A 365 5.18 16.09 -9.06
C ILE A 365 6.49 15.84 -8.31
N LEU A 366 6.62 14.68 -7.66
CA LEU A 366 7.79 14.37 -6.82
C LEU A 366 9.08 14.16 -7.64
N GLU A 367 9.00 13.53 -8.82
CA GLU A 367 10.14 13.39 -9.74
C GLU A 367 10.73 14.75 -10.10
N GLU A 368 9.88 15.72 -10.44
CA GLU A 368 10.29 17.07 -10.84
C GLU A 368 10.71 17.94 -9.64
N CYS A 369 10.37 17.52 -8.41
CA CYS A 369 10.97 18.05 -7.18
C CYS A 369 12.37 17.46 -6.91
N GLY A 370 12.85 16.52 -7.73
CA GLY A 370 14.15 15.87 -7.58
C GLY A 370 14.13 14.66 -6.64
N PHE A 371 12.96 14.11 -6.32
CA PHE A 371 12.82 12.89 -5.53
C PHE A 371 12.74 11.64 -6.41
N PHE A 372 12.87 10.47 -5.78
CA PHE A 372 12.68 9.15 -6.40
C PHE A 372 11.40 8.51 -5.84
N PRO A 373 10.21 8.91 -6.32
CA PRO A 373 8.94 8.50 -5.71
C PRO A 373 8.70 6.99 -5.81
N ASP A 374 9.22 6.32 -6.83
CA ASP A 374 9.13 4.86 -6.99
C ASP A 374 9.78 4.12 -5.81
N ILE A 375 10.96 4.56 -5.39
CA ILE A 375 11.68 4.01 -4.25
C ILE A 375 11.03 4.48 -2.94
N ALA A 376 10.81 5.79 -2.80
CA ALA A 376 10.35 6.39 -1.54
C ALA A 376 8.95 5.89 -1.16
N ILE A 377 7.97 5.92 -2.07
CA ILE A 377 6.60 5.48 -1.77
C ILE A 377 6.56 3.98 -1.51
N ASN A 378 7.34 3.18 -2.24
CA ASN A 378 7.44 1.74 -1.99
C ASN A 378 7.96 1.44 -0.58
N ILE A 379 9.02 2.11 -0.13
CA ILE A 379 9.52 1.99 1.25
C ILE A 379 8.44 2.37 2.28
N LEU A 380 7.68 3.44 2.03
CA LEU A 380 6.60 3.86 2.92
C LEU A 380 5.46 2.84 3.00
N VAL A 381 5.11 2.18 1.89
CA VAL A 381 4.12 1.10 1.85
C VAL A 381 4.65 -0.13 2.59
N GLN A 382 5.88 -0.56 2.31
CA GLN A 382 6.52 -1.70 2.97
C GLN A 382 6.58 -1.52 4.50
N LYS A 383 6.82 -0.29 4.96
CA LYS A 383 6.83 0.07 6.39
C LYS A 383 5.45 0.37 6.98
N SER A 384 4.38 0.09 6.24
CA SER A 384 2.99 0.30 6.64
C SER A 384 2.66 1.74 7.08
N LEU A 385 3.37 2.73 6.52
CA LEU A 385 3.16 4.16 6.79
C LEU A 385 2.14 4.79 5.84
N VAL A 386 2.07 4.28 4.62
CA VAL A 386 1.18 4.71 3.54
C VAL A 386 0.51 3.48 2.94
N LYS A 387 -0.71 3.63 2.43
CA LYS A 387 -1.42 2.61 1.67
C LYS A 387 -1.83 3.21 0.32
N ILE A 388 -1.97 2.36 -0.69
CA ILE A 388 -2.53 2.72 -1.99
C ILE A 388 -3.90 2.05 -2.07
N ASP A 389 -4.96 2.86 -2.04
CA ASP A 389 -6.34 2.39 -2.17
C ASP A 389 -6.80 2.64 -3.61
N ASN A 390 -6.94 1.55 -4.37
CA ASN A 390 -7.13 1.54 -5.82
C ASN A 390 -5.97 2.25 -6.54
N THR A 391 -6.05 3.58 -6.68
CA THR A 391 -5.05 4.44 -7.32
C THR A 391 -4.72 5.68 -6.49
N ASN A 392 -5.32 5.86 -5.31
CA ASN A 392 -5.10 7.03 -4.47
C ASN A 392 -4.20 6.71 -3.27
N LEU A 393 -3.36 7.67 -2.90
CA LEU A 393 -2.58 7.57 -1.67
C LEU A 393 -3.49 7.76 -0.46
N SER A 394 -3.40 6.84 0.50
CA SER A 394 -4.07 6.94 1.78
C SER A 394 -3.09 6.75 2.93
N MET A 395 -3.42 7.34 4.07
CA MET A 395 -2.61 7.30 5.28
C MET A 395 -3.56 7.21 6.47
N HIS A 396 -3.18 6.44 7.49
CA HIS A 396 -3.94 6.43 8.73
C HIS A 396 -3.94 7.84 9.36
N ASP A 397 -5.08 8.30 9.84
CA ASP A 397 -5.23 9.63 10.46
C ASP A 397 -4.17 9.94 11.52
N LEU A 398 -3.91 9.04 12.48
CA LEU A 398 -2.85 9.21 13.47
C LEU A 398 -1.42 9.26 12.90
N ILE A 399 -1.12 8.59 11.78
CA ILE A 399 0.17 8.72 11.07
C ILE A 399 0.25 10.07 10.36
N ARG A 400 -0.84 10.50 9.73
CA ARG A 400 -0.93 11.82 9.09
C ARG A 400 -0.70 12.92 10.13
N ASP A 401 -1.40 12.82 11.24
CA ASP A 401 -1.32 13.78 12.33
C ASP A 401 0.08 13.78 12.97
N MET A 402 0.77 12.63 12.96
CA MET A 402 2.20 12.55 13.30
C MET A 402 3.10 13.32 12.34
N GLY A 403 2.96 13.11 11.03
CA GLY A 403 3.73 13.87 10.05
C GLY A 403 3.51 15.38 10.19
N ARG A 404 2.25 15.77 10.41
CA ARG A 404 1.85 17.17 10.63
C ARG A 404 2.38 17.75 11.94
N GLU A 405 2.44 16.95 13.00
CA GLU A 405 3.03 17.33 14.29
C GLU A 405 4.54 17.54 14.18
N ILE A 406 5.26 16.68 13.45
CA ILE A 406 6.69 16.85 13.16
C ILE A 406 6.95 18.20 12.50
N VAL A 407 6.19 18.54 11.46
CA VAL A 407 6.27 19.86 10.80
C VAL A 407 5.93 21.01 11.76
N ARG A 408 4.91 20.83 12.61
CA ARG A 408 4.54 21.84 13.62
C ARG A 408 5.68 22.11 14.61
N GLN A 409 6.47 21.10 14.93
CA GLN A 409 7.59 21.18 15.87
C GLN A 409 8.85 21.86 15.30
N GLU A 410 8.97 22.00 13.97
CA GLU A 410 10.07 22.74 13.34
C GLU A 410 10.16 24.19 13.85
N SER A 411 9.00 24.84 14.05
CA SER A 411 8.95 26.20 14.58
C SER A 411 7.63 26.53 15.26
N ARG A 412 7.71 27.34 16.32
CA ARG A 412 6.53 27.97 16.95
C ARG A 412 5.87 29.00 16.05
N HIS A 413 6.59 29.55 15.08
CA HIS A 413 6.08 30.53 14.12
C HIS A 413 5.68 29.80 12.83
N PRO A 414 4.39 29.79 12.45
CA PRO A 414 3.95 28.99 11.31
C PRO A 414 4.68 29.34 10.00
N GLY A 415 4.95 30.63 9.74
CA GLY A 415 5.66 31.07 8.54
C GLY A 415 7.13 30.65 8.44
N MET A 416 7.69 30.02 9.49
CA MET A 416 9.05 29.47 9.55
C MET A 416 9.06 27.93 9.51
N ARG A 417 7.97 27.30 9.06
CA ARG A 417 7.85 25.85 8.86
C ARG A 417 7.96 25.52 7.39
N SER A 418 8.50 24.35 7.08
CA SER A 418 8.67 23.83 5.72
C SER A 418 7.32 23.64 5.02
N ARG A 419 6.30 23.21 5.75
CA ARG A 419 4.96 22.91 5.22
C ARG A 419 3.88 23.58 6.05
N LEU A 420 2.92 24.20 5.37
CA LEU A 420 1.76 24.83 5.96
C LEU A 420 0.49 24.11 5.48
N TRP A 421 -0.23 23.47 6.40
CA TRP A 421 -1.42 22.66 6.07
C TRP A 421 -2.68 23.05 6.88
N SER A 422 -2.51 23.67 8.05
CA SER A 422 -3.63 24.12 8.88
C SER A 422 -4.19 25.42 8.33
N HIS A 423 -5.47 25.43 7.96
CA HIS A 423 -6.11 26.62 7.39
C HIS A 423 -6.04 27.84 8.33
N GLU A 424 -6.14 27.65 9.66
CA GLU A 424 -5.99 28.74 10.64
C GLU A 424 -4.58 29.37 10.56
N ASP A 425 -3.54 28.53 10.57
CA ASP A 425 -2.15 28.98 10.50
C ASP A 425 -1.84 29.61 9.14
N VAL A 426 -2.33 29.01 8.05
CA VAL A 426 -2.14 29.50 6.68
C VAL A 426 -2.79 30.87 6.52
N LEU A 427 -4.04 31.05 6.95
CA LEU A 427 -4.72 32.35 6.90
C LEU A 427 -4.00 33.38 7.74
N LYS A 428 -3.48 33.00 8.91
CA LYS A 428 -2.69 33.89 9.76
C LYS A 428 -1.38 34.30 9.07
N VAL A 429 -0.69 33.37 8.41
CA VAL A 429 0.54 33.63 7.65
C VAL A 429 0.27 34.56 6.47
N LEU A 430 -0.77 34.26 5.68
CA LEU A 430 -1.10 35.02 4.48
C LEU A 430 -1.64 36.41 4.79
N LYS A 431 -2.48 36.59 5.81
CA LYS A 431 -3.02 37.92 6.18
C LYS A 431 -1.98 38.86 6.79
N ASN A 432 -0.91 38.33 7.39
CA ASN A 432 0.11 39.12 8.10
C ASN A 432 1.48 39.08 7.38
N HIS A 433 1.55 38.56 6.16
CA HIS A 433 2.76 38.47 5.34
C HIS A 433 3.95 37.81 6.07
N MET A 434 3.68 36.80 6.89
CA MET A 434 4.68 36.15 7.74
C MET A 434 5.43 34.99 7.05
N GLY A 435 5.15 34.73 5.77
CA GLY A 435 5.84 33.69 5.01
C GLY A 435 7.35 33.95 4.93
N SER A 436 8.14 32.89 4.98
CA SER A 436 9.59 32.95 4.82
C SER A 436 10.07 32.03 3.70
N GLU A 437 11.35 32.12 3.35
CA GLU A 437 11.99 31.25 2.37
C GLU A 437 12.04 29.78 2.79
N VAL A 438 11.80 29.46 4.07
CA VAL A 438 11.72 28.08 4.56
C VAL A 438 10.45 27.37 4.06
N VAL A 439 9.39 28.12 3.72
CA VAL A 439 8.11 27.54 3.30
C VAL A 439 8.24 26.93 1.90
N GLU A 440 8.16 25.60 1.82
CA GLU A 440 8.18 24.83 0.58
C GLU A 440 6.78 24.42 0.11
N GLY A 441 5.83 24.27 1.03
CA GLY A 441 4.47 23.86 0.70
C GLY A 441 3.40 24.62 1.47
N LEU A 442 2.31 24.98 0.80
CA LEU A 442 1.18 25.70 1.39
C LEU A 442 -0.15 25.11 0.92
N SER A 443 -0.99 24.69 1.86
CA SER A 443 -2.34 24.18 1.62
C SER A 443 -3.36 24.96 2.45
N LEU A 444 -4.21 25.72 1.75
CA LEU A 444 -5.41 26.32 2.29
C LEU A 444 -6.62 25.49 1.85
N ASN A 445 -7.11 24.63 2.72
CA ASN A 445 -8.32 23.84 2.47
C ASN A 445 -9.34 24.09 3.59
N LEU A 446 -10.46 24.76 3.27
CA LEU A 446 -11.50 25.06 4.24
C LEU A 446 -12.51 23.90 4.38
N PRO A 447 -12.98 23.64 5.61
CA PRO A 447 -14.06 22.68 5.82
C PRO A 447 -15.35 23.16 5.13
N ILE A 448 -16.24 22.21 4.80
CA ILE A 448 -17.46 22.45 4.01
C ILE A 448 -18.30 23.62 4.56
N HIS A 449 -18.42 23.72 5.89
CA HIS A 449 -19.21 24.77 6.55
C HIS A 449 -18.63 26.18 6.42
N ASP A 450 -17.33 26.31 6.13
CA ASP A 450 -16.63 27.60 6.02
C ASP A 450 -16.35 28.02 4.57
N GLN A 451 -16.73 27.21 3.57
CA GLN A 451 -16.33 27.46 2.17
C GLN A 451 -16.95 28.72 1.55
N ASP A 452 -18.08 29.18 2.08
CA ASP A 452 -18.76 30.40 1.62
C ASP A 452 -18.18 31.67 2.28
N GLN A 453 -17.24 31.53 3.23
CA GLN A 453 -16.57 32.65 3.88
C GLN A 453 -15.86 33.54 2.86
N VAL A 454 -16.06 34.85 2.97
CA VAL A 454 -15.33 35.83 2.16
C VAL A 454 -13.94 36.02 2.75
N ILE A 455 -12.92 35.66 1.99
CA ILE A 455 -11.52 35.81 2.39
C ILE A 455 -10.85 36.83 1.48
N SER A 456 -10.20 37.83 2.07
CA SER A 456 -9.41 38.83 1.33
C SER A 456 -7.94 38.63 1.65
N LEU A 457 -7.13 38.46 0.60
CA LEU A 457 -5.68 38.28 0.68
C LEU A 457 -4.99 39.28 -0.26
N GLU A 458 -3.76 39.65 0.10
CA GLU A 458 -2.86 40.43 -0.74
C GLU A 458 -1.83 39.49 -1.38
N SER A 459 -1.54 39.70 -2.67
CA SER A 459 -0.62 38.86 -3.44
C SER A 459 0.82 38.89 -2.90
N GLU A 460 1.19 39.98 -2.25
CA GLU A 460 2.47 40.25 -1.62
C GLU A 460 2.76 39.28 -0.47
N ALA A 461 1.72 38.65 0.10
CA ALA A 461 1.85 37.62 1.13
C ALA A 461 2.71 36.43 0.68
N PHE A 462 2.76 36.15 -0.62
CA PHE A 462 3.55 35.05 -1.18
C PHE A 462 4.99 35.43 -1.50
N ALA A 463 5.33 36.73 -1.55
CA ALA A 463 6.59 37.22 -2.10
C ALA A 463 7.85 36.74 -1.36
N ASN A 464 7.73 36.46 -0.05
CA ASN A 464 8.83 35.98 0.77
C ASN A 464 9.02 34.46 0.73
N MET A 465 8.06 33.70 0.18
CA MET A 465 8.09 32.23 0.12
C MET A 465 8.82 31.74 -1.15
N LYS A 466 10.10 32.09 -1.26
CA LYS A 466 10.88 31.91 -2.50
C LYS A 466 11.15 30.45 -2.90
N ASN A 467 11.02 29.51 -1.97
CA ASN A 467 11.23 28.08 -2.20
C ASN A 467 9.91 27.29 -2.28
N LEU A 468 8.77 27.99 -2.37
CA LEU A 468 7.46 27.35 -2.45
C LEU A 468 7.38 26.50 -3.73
N ARG A 469 7.21 25.19 -3.57
CA ARG A 469 7.10 24.20 -4.66
C ARG A 469 5.70 23.58 -4.77
N LEU A 470 4.94 23.52 -3.67
CA LEU A 470 3.57 22.99 -3.62
C LEU A 470 2.58 24.07 -3.17
N LEU A 471 1.60 24.40 -3.99
CA LEU A 471 0.52 25.33 -3.64
C LEU A 471 -0.84 24.68 -3.85
N GLN A 472 -1.62 24.57 -2.77
CA GLN A 472 -2.99 24.08 -2.79
C GLN A 472 -3.94 25.10 -2.14
N ILE A 473 -4.97 25.51 -2.86
CA ILE A 473 -6.06 26.36 -2.37
C ILE A 473 -7.37 25.71 -2.82
N LYS A 474 -8.10 25.12 -1.87
CA LYS A 474 -9.36 24.39 -2.08
C LYS A 474 -10.42 24.84 -1.09
N GLY A 475 -11.69 24.67 -1.49
CA GLY A 475 -12.82 24.99 -0.61
C GLY A 475 -12.96 26.48 -0.29
N VAL A 476 -12.38 27.39 -1.07
CA VAL A 476 -12.54 28.85 -0.88
C VAL A 476 -13.31 29.43 -2.05
N LYS A 477 -14.65 29.46 -1.98
CA LYS A 477 -15.48 29.92 -3.10
C LYS A 477 -15.41 31.43 -3.32
N ASN A 478 -15.26 32.18 -2.22
CA ASN A 478 -15.32 33.64 -2.20
C ASN A 478 -13.98 34.29 -1.85
N LEU A 479 -12.91 33.90 -2.56
CA LEU A 479 -11.59 34.51 -2.40
C LEU A 479 -11.49 35.83 -3.18
N LYS A 480 -11.10 36.91 -2.49
CA LYS A 480 -10.71 38.20 -3.09
C LYS A 480 -9.20 38.34 -2.98
N LEU A 481 -8.53 38.42 -4.12
CA LEU A 481 -7.10 38.63 -4.18
C LEU A 481 -6.82 40.06 -4.65
N GLN A 482 -6.11 40.84 -3.84
CA GLN A 482 -5.61 42.16 -4.19
C GLN A 482 -4.16 42.05 -4.69
N GLY A 483 -3.81 42.86 -5.69
CA GLY A 483 -2.48 42.83 -6.30
C GLY A 483 -2.31 41.76 -7.39
N CYS A 484 -1.06 41.46 -7.75
CA CYS A 484 -0.68 40.58 -8.86
C CYS A 484 0.17 39.41 -8.36
N ILE A 485 -0.15 38.18 -8.79
CA ILE A 485 0.56 36.96 -8.36
C ILE A 485 1.93 36.74 -9.02
N GLU A 486 2.51 37.77 -9.65
CA GLU A 486 3.85 37.70 -10.27
C GLU A 486 4.96 37.36 -9.27
N HIS A 487 4.71 37.57 -7.98
CA HIS A 487 5.66 37.27 -6.90
C HIS A 487 5.67 35.80 -6.45
N LEU A 488 4.86 34.93 -7.08
CA LEU A 488 4.90 33.50 -6.80
C LEU A 488 6.28 32.91 -7.09
N SER A 489 6.64 31.89 -6.29
CA SER A 489 7.92 31.21 -6.37
C SER A 489 8.18 30.60 -7.75
N LYS A 490 9.43 30.72 -8.21
CA LYS A 490 9.90 30.06 -9.44
C LYS A 490 10.10 28.55 -9.27
N GLU A 491 10.05 28.08 -8.02
CA GLU A 491 10.19 26.66 -7.68
C GLU A 491 8.87 25.88 -7.71
N LEU A 492 7.74 26.52 -8.06
CA LEU A 492 6.45 25.85 -8.14
C LEU A 492 6.48 24.67 -9.12
N ARG A 493 6.15 23.47 -8.62
CA ARG A 493 5.93 22.23 -9.39
C ARG A 493 4.45 21.88 -9.47
N TRP A 494 3.68 22.26 -8.46
CA TRP A 494 2.24 21.98 -8.40
C TRP A 494 1.45 23.18 -7.91
N ILE A 495 0.44 23.56 -8.70
CA ILE A 495 -0.59 24.52 -8.32
C ILE A 495 -1.94 23.82 -8.44
N CYS A 496 -2.66 23.76 -7.32
CA CYS A 496 -4.03 23.30 -7.26
C CYS A 496 -4.89 24.40 -6.61
N TRP A 497 -5.47 25.27 -7.42
CA TRP A 497 -6.17 26.46 -6.99
C TRP A 497 -7.60 26.49 -7.53
N HIS A 498 -8.50 25.85 -6.78
CA HIS A 498 -9.91 25.80 -7.13
C HIS A 498 -10.58 27.16 -6.92
N SER A 499 -11.54 27.49 -7.78
CA SER A 499 -12.30 28.75 -7.70
C SER A 499 -11.40 29.98 -7.68
N CYS A 500 -10.30 29.95 -8.45
CA CYS A 500 -9.38 31.07 -8.52
C CYS A 500 -10.10 32.32 -9.05
N PRO A 501 -9.95 33.49 -8.37
CA PRO A 501 -10.67 34.70 -8.75
C PRO A 501 -10.08 35.39 -9.98
N LEU A 502 -8.90 34.96 -10.44
CA LEU A 502 -8.21 35.56 -11.58
C LEU A 502 -8.92 35.25 -12.88
N ARG A 503 -9.00 36.27 -13.75
CA ARG A 503 -9.51 36.11 -15.11
C ARG A 503 -8.44 35.66 -16.10
N PHE A 504 -7.18 35.93 -15.79
CA PHE A 504 -6.00 35.61 -16.58
C PHE A 504 -4.81 35.38 -15.63
N LEU A 505 -3.91 34.46 -15.94
CA LEU A 505 -2.63 34.40 -15.24
C LEU A 505 -1.69 35.49 -15.78
N PRO A 506 -0.92 36.17 -14.91
CA PRO A 506 -0.03 37.25 -15.33
C PRO A 506 1.03 36.76 -16.33
N PRO A 507 1.34 37.52 -17.39
CA PRO A 507 2.34 37.11 -18.40
C PRO A 507 3.75 36.87 -17.83
N ARG A 508 4.08 37.54 -16.71
CA ARG A 508 5.38 37.43 -16.03
C ARG A 508 5.44 36.32 -14.99
N LEU A 509 4.37 35.54 -14.84
CA LEU A 509 4.34 34.43 -13.91
C LEU A 509 5.30 33.33 -14.40
N HIS A 510 6.27 32.97 -13.56
CA HIS A 510 7.27 31.95 -13.89
C HIS A 510 6.67 30.55 -13.73
N LEU A 511 6.24 29.94 -14.83
CA LEU A 511 5.61 28.62 -14.87
C LEU A 511 6.49 27.53 -15.48
N GLU A 512 7.74 27.84 -15.84
CA GLU A 512 8.67 26.96 -16.57
C GLU A 512 8.93 25.63 -15.83
N ASN A 513 8.86 25.66 -14.49
CA ASN A 513 9.05 24.48 -13.64
C ASN A 513 7.75 23.74 -13.28
N LEU A 514 6.60 24.27 -13.69
CA LEU A 514 5.31 23.72 -13.30
C LEU A 514 5.02 22.40 -14.01
N VAL A 515 4.54 21.42 -13.25
CA VAL A 515 4.23 20.07 -13.71
C VAL A 515 2.73 19.85 -13.81
N VAL A 516 2.01 20.33 -12.79
CA VAL A 516 0.57 20.16 -12.67
C VAL A 516 -0.06 21.51 -12.38
N LEU A 517 -0.97 21.93 -13.27
CA LEU A 517 -1.85 23.06 -13.06
C LEU A 517 -3.30 22.58 -12.98
N ASP A 518 -3.88 22.69 -11.80
CA ASP A 518 -5.28 22.38 -11.53
C ASP A 518 -5.98 23.65 -11.04
N MET A 519 -6.87 24.22 -11.85
CA MET A 519 -7.60 25.45 -11.55
C MET A 519 -9.10 25.28 -11.77
N GLN A 520 -9.65 24.14 -11.36
CA GLN A 520 -11.09 23.84 -11.51
C GLN A 520 -12.01 24.94 -10.95
N TYR A 521 -13.18 25.12 -11.57
CA TYR A 521 -14.22 26.08 -11.16
C TYR A 521 -13.76 27.56 -11.14
N SER A 522 -12.68 27.90 -11.84
CA SER A 522 -12.11 29.25 -11.81
C SER A 522 -12.78 30.20 -12.80
N LYS A 523 -12.62 31.51 -12.58
CA LYS A 523 -13.18 32.58 -13.44
C LYS A 523 -12.27 32.94 -14.63
N ILE A 524 -11.41 32.00 -15.02
CA ILE A 524 -10.40 32.20 -16.06
C ILE A 524 -11.09 32.29 -17.41
N LYS A 525 -10.79 33.34 -18.17
CA LYS A 525 -11.27 33.53 -19.55
C LYS A 525 -10.26 33.05 -20.59
N GLN A 526 -8.99 33.25 -20.28
CA GLN A 526 -7.84 32.75 -21.03
C GLN A 526 -6.72 32.48 -20.01
N VAL A 527 -6.09 31.32 -20.11
CA VAL A 527 -5.18 30.82 -19.06
C VAL A 527 -3.91 31.67 -18.99
N TRP A 528 -3.18 31.78 -20.10
CA TRP A 528 -2.01 32.65 -20.24
C TRP A 528 -1.87 33.16 -21.69
N THR A 529 -1.08 34.22 -21.85
CA THR A 529 -0.64 34.75 -23.15
C THR A 529 0.87 34.87 -23.09
N LEU A 530 1.55 33.71 -23.14
CA LEU A 530 3.00 33.66 -23.17
C LEU A 530 3.45 34.00 -24.59
N GLU A 531 4.27 35.03 -24.78
CA GLU A 531 4.71 35.40 -26.14
C GLU A 531 5.80 34.46 -26.66
N ASN A 532 6.70 33.95 -25.80
CA ASN A 532 7.83 33.10 -26.20
C ASN A 532 8.18 31.96 -25.22
N ASN A 533 7.42 31.78 -24.13
CA ASN A 533 7.76 30.77 -23.11
C ASN A 533 7.11 29.43 -23.43
N VAL A 534 7.94 28.38 -23.44
CA VAL A 534 7.51 26.99 -23.56
C VAL A 534 7.53 26.35 -22.17
N LEU A 535 6.39 25.84 -21.72
CA LEU A 535 6.21 25.13 -20.47
C LEU A 535 6.50 23.63 -20.68
N SER A 536 7.76 23.31 -20.94
CA SER A 536 8.18 21.94 -21.30
C SER A 536 8.00 20.91 -20.18
N LYS A 537 7.88 21.33 -18.92
CA LYS A 537 7.68 20.42 -17.78
C LYS A 537 6.20 20.16 -17.44
N LEU A 538 5.28 20.91 -18.02
CA LEU A 538 3.85 20.78 -17.72
C LEU A 538 3.31 19.47 -18.30
N LYS A 539 2.89 18.56 -17.42
CA LYS A 539 2.34 17.24 -17.76
C LYS A 539 0.83 17.17 -17.60
N VAL A 540 0.24 17.94 -16.67
CA VAL A 540 -1.21 17.92 -16.40
C VAL A 540 -1.78 19.34 -16.38
N LEU A 541 -2.84 19.55 -17.16
CA LEU A 541 -3.63 20.78 -17.17
C LEU A 541 -5.11 20.44 -16.93
N ASN A 542 -5.63 20.83 -15.78
CA ASN A 542 -7.03 20.68 -15.42
C ASN A 542 -7.69 22.04 -15.20
N LEU A 543 -8.67 22.36 -16.04
CA LEU A 543 -9.47 23.57 -16.00
C LEU A 543 -10.97 23.25 -15.95
N SER A 544 -11.36 22.05 -15.50
CA SER A 544 -12.77 21.67 -15.49
C SER A 544 -13.64 22.69 -14.79
N PHE A 545 -14.80 22.94 -15.37
CA PHE A 545 -15.85 23.86 -14.94
C PHE A 545 -15.39 25.32 -14.87
N CYS A 546 -14.38 25.71 -15.66
CA CYS A 546 -14.08 27.11 -15.91
C CYS A 546 -15.07 27.68 -16.93
N GLU A 547 -16.29 27.95 -16.47
CA GLU A 547 -17.44 28.37 -17.31
C GLU A 547 -17.23 29.66 -18.12
N ASP A 548 -16.26 30.49 -17.73
CA ASP A 548 -15.92 31.74 -18.40
C ASP A 548 -14.79 31.59 -19.43
N LEU A 549 -14.21 30.40 -19.56
CA LEU A 549 -13.11 30.11 -20.48
C LEU A 549 -13.62 30.19 -21.92
N THR A 550 -13.10 31.14 -22.70
CA THR A 550 -13.48 31.31 -24.11
C THR A 550 -12.38 30.88 -25.08
N LYS A 551 -11.13 30.88 -24.63
CA LYS A 551 -9.95 30.50 -25.42
C LYS A 551 -9.04 29.55 -24.64
N SER A 552 -8.60 28.48 -25.30
CA SER A 552 -7.58 27.59 -24.75
C SER A 552 -6.22 28.29 -24.66
N PRO A 553 -5.27 27.79 -23.85
CA PRO A 553 -3.87 28.14 -24.06
C PRO A 553 -3.41 27.60 -25.42
N ASN A 554 -2.35 28.20 -25.98
CA ASN A 554 -1.72 27.64 -27.18
C ASN A 554 -0.95 26.37 -26.81
N PHE A 555 -1.45 25.21 -27.24
CA PHE A 555 -0.87 23.93 -26.86
C PHE A 555 0.51 23.67 -27.46
N LEU A 556 0.97 24.43 -28.46
CA LEU A 556 2.37 24.42 -28.92
C LEU A 556 3.34 24.81 -27.79
N GLN A 557 2.88 25.54 -26.78
CA GLN A 557 3.67 25.98 -25.64
C GLN A 557 3.80 24.91 -24.55
N VAL A 558 3.06 23.79 -24.64
CA VAL A 558 3.08 22.70 -23.65
C VAL A 558 3.38 21.37 -24.36
N PRO A 559 4.60 21.21 -24.92
CA PRO A 559 4.96 20.09 -25.80
C PRO A 559 4.88 18.70 -25.17
N ASN A 560 4.91 18.62 -23.84
CA ASN A 560 4.95 17.36 -23.07
C ASN A 560 3.68 17.13 -22.24
N LEU A 561 2.57 17.79 -22.60
CA LEU A 561 1.30 17.63 -21.91
C LEU A 561 0.77 16.20 -22.05
N GLU A 562 0.65 15.50 -20.93
CA GLU A 562 0.14 14.13 -20.86
C GLU A 562 -1.37 14.07 -20.63
N GLU A 563 -1.92 15.05 -19.90
CA GLU A 563 -3.34 15.09 -19.53
C GLU A 563 -3.91 16.51 -19.67
N LEU A 564 -5.02 16.60 -20.41
CA LEU A 564 -5.81 17.81 -20.59
C LEU A 564 -7.25 17.53 -20.15
N ILE A 565 -7.76 18.32 -19.20
CA ILE A 565 -9.13 18.18 -18.69
C ILE A 565 -9.80 19.55 -18.74
N LEU A 566 -10.79 19.72 -19.61
CA LEU A 566 -11.54 20.97 -19.82
C LEU A 566 -13.05 20.82 -19.55
N GLU A 567 -13.49 19.71 -18.97
CA GLU A 567 -14.91 19.36 -18.73
C GLU A 567 -15.76 20.55 -18.29
N GLY A 568 -16.94 20.76 -18.89
CA GLY A 568 -17.88 21.81 -18.51
C GLY A 568 -17.47 23.24 -18.86
N CYS A 569 -16.46 23.44 -19.71
CA CYS A 569 -16.06 24.76 -20.23
C CYS A 569 -16.92 25.19 -21.44
N TYR A 570 -18.23 25.33 -21.26
CA TYR A 570 -19.22 25.51 -22.34
C TYR A 570 -19.11 26.81 -23.18
N LYS A 571 -18.26 27.77 -22.81
CA LYS A 571 -18.02 28.99 -23.61
C LYS A 571 -16.74 28.91 -24.44
N LEU A 572 -16.01 27.79 -24.38
CA LEU A 572 -14.78 27.59 -25.13
C LEU A 572 -15.13 27.57 -26.62
N VAL A 573 -14.46 28.37 -27.44
CA VAL A 573 -14.73 28.45 -28.89
C VAL A 573 -13.45 28.45 -29.74
N ASP A 574 -12.29 28.66 -29.12
CA ASP A 574 -10.99 28.79 -29.79
C ASP A 574 -9.99 27.86 -29.12
N ILE A 575 -9.55 26.83 -29.86
CA ILE A 575 -8.56 25.84 -29.43
C ILE A 575 -7.32 25.99 -30.30
N GLN A 576 -6.22 26.45 -29.70
CA GLN A 576 -4.97 26.74 -30.42
C GLN A 576 -3.90 25.68 -30.21
N GLY A 577 -3.16 25.34 -31.28
CA GLY A 577 -2.03 24.40 -31.21
C GLY A 577 -2.43 22.94 -31.02
N PHE A 578 -3.64 22.57 -31.42
CA PHE A 578 -4.23 21.24 -31.22
C PHE A 578 -3.37 20.09 -31.76
N GLU A 579 -2.55 20.35 -32.78
CA GLU A 579 -1.58 19.41 -33.34
C GLU A 579 -0.61 18.85 -32.29
N ASN A 580 -0.31 19.64 -31.25
CA ASN A 580 0.57 19.21 -30.16
C ASN A 580 -0.12 18.26 -29.16
N LEU A 581 -1.46 18.24 -29.12
CA LEU A 581 -2.23 17.32 -28.30
C LEU A 581 -2.21 15.87 -28.83
N ALA A 582 -1.67 15.64 -30.03
CA ALA A 582 -1.51 14.30 -30.59
C ALA A 582 -0.70 13.36 -29.67
N PHE A 583 0.14 13.91 -28.79
CA PHE A 583 0.96 13.14 -27.85
C PHE A 583 0.34 13.00 -26.43
N THR A 584 -0.83 13.60 -26.21
CA THR A 584 -1.50 13.62 -24.90
C THR A 584 -2.25 12.31 -24.66
N LYS A 585 -2.01 11.68 -23.50
CA LYS A 585 -2.58 10.37 -23.10
C LYS A 585 -4.05 10.48 -22.73
N VAL A 586 -4.45 11.56 -22.05
CA VAL A 586 -5.83 11.80 -21.60
C VAL A 586 -6.30 13.17 -22.08
N VAL A 587 -7.42 13.20 -22.80
CA VAL A 587 -8.07 14.45 -23.23
C VAL A 587 -9.55 14.39 -22.87
N SER A 588 -9.99 15.25 -21.95
CA SER A 588 -11.40 15.36 -21.57
C SER A 588 -11.94 16.72 -22.01
N LEU A 589 -12.95 16.69 -22.89
CA LEU A 589 -13.60 17.88 -23.45
C LEU A 589 -15.11 17.86 -23.20
N GLU A 590 -15.61 17.03 -22.28
CA GLU A 590 -17.05 16.88 -22.05
C GLU A 590 -17.74 18.24 -21.81
N GLY A 591 -18.55 18.70 -22.75
CA GLY A 591 -19.36 19.91 -22.58
C GLY A 591 -18.59 21.20 -22.77
N CYS A 592 -17.60 21.17 -23.67
CA CYS A 592 -16.80 22.34 -24.02
C CYS A 592 -17.28 23.03 -25.29
N LEU A 593 -17.66 22.27 -26.31
CA LEU A 593 -18.08 22.79 -27.62
C LEU A 593 -19.50 22.31 -27.96
N GLU A 594 -20.04 22.79 -29.08
CA GLU A 594 -21.22 22.14 -29.65
C GLU A 594 -20.88 20.71 -30.08
N GLN A 595 -21.83 19.78 -29.92
CA GLN A 595 -21.58 18.35 -30.07
C GLN A 595 -20.98 17.96 -31.45
N GLU A 596 -21.36 18.65 -32.52
CA GLU A 596 -20.79 18.41 -33.86
C GLU A 596 -19.32 18.85 -33.96
N GLU A 597 -18.98 20.00 -33.36
CA GLU A 597 -17.62 20.53 -33.34
C GLU A 597 -16.68 19.65 -32.48
N GLU A 598 -17.15 19.14 -31.34
CA GLU A 598 -16.39 18.19 -30.51
C GLU A 598 -16.02 16.93 -31.31
N ILE A 599 -16.96 16.39 -32.09
CA ILE A 599 -16.76 15.16 -32.86
C ILE A 599 -15.79 15.37 -34.02
N ASP A 600 -15.89 16.48 -34.75
CA ASP A 600 -14.98 16.82 -35.85
C ASP A 600 -13.57 17.14 -35.35
N PHE A 601 -13.47 17.85 -34.22
CA PHE A 601 -12.22 18.10 -33.53
C PHE A 601 -11.54 16.77 -33.15
N VAL A 602 -12.27 15.85 -32.52
CA VAL A 602 -11.70 14.58 -32.09
C VAL A 602 -11.36 13.67 -33.25
N LYS A 603 -12.16 13.65 -34.32
CA LYS A 603 -11.80 12.93 -35.54
C LYS A 603 -10.46 13.42 -36.10
N SER A 604 -10.28 14.74 -36.21
CA SER A 604 -9.01 15.34 -36.64
C SER A 604 -7.86 14.96 -35.68
N LEU A 605 -8.13 14.94 -34.38
CA LEU A 605 -7.17 14.58 -33.34
C LEU A 605 -6.76 13.10 -33.35
N LEU A 606 -7.65 12.21 -33.79
CA LEU A 606 -7.39 10.78 -33.98
C LEU A 606 -6.67 10.49 -35.31
N GLU A 607 -6.93 11.30 -36.34
CA GLU A 607 -6.28 11.23 -37.66
C GLU A 607 -4.87 11.87 -37.67
N LEU A 608 -4.57 12.76 -36.72
CA LEU A 608 -3.23 13.31 -36.51
C LEU A 608 -2.20 12.19 -36.23
N GLN A 609 -0.99 12.35 -36.77
CA GLN A 609 0.05 11.32 -36.84
C GLN A 609 0.31 10.62 -35.49
N TRP A 610 0.12 9.28 -35.49
CA TRP A 610 0.32 8.40 -34.33
C TRP A 610 1.81 8.30 -33.93
N PRO A 611 2.18 8.62 -32.68
CA PRO A 611 3.53 8.38 -32.19
C PRO A 611 3.74 6.89 -31.90
N PHE A 612 4.83 6.31 -32.38
CA PHE A 612 5.26 4.93 -32.06
C PHE A 612 5.41 4.66 -30.54
N MET A 613 5.40 5.70 -29.70
CA MET A 613 5.71 5.66 -28.26
C MET A 613 4.48 5.68 -27.33
N ILE A 614 3.27 5.91 -27.85
CA ILE A 614 2.05 5.93 -27.02
C ILE A 614 1.36 4.58 -27.17
N GLU A 615 1.21 3.84 -26.07
CA GLU A 615 0.54 2.54 -26.11
C GLU A 615 -0.99 2.68 -26.14
N ARG A 616 -1.54 3.70 -25.45
CA ARG A 616 -2.98 3.92 -25.27
C ARG A 616 -3.29 5.40 -25.09
N ARG A 617 -4.43 5.84 -25.60
CA ARG A 617 -4.95 7.21 -25.45
C ARG A 617 -6.44 7.21 -25.17
N GLN A 618 -6.87 7.97 -24.17
CA GLN A 618 -8.26 8.11 -23.74
C GLN A 618 -8.77 9.52 -24.04
N ILE A 619 -9.94 9.58 -24.66
CA ILE A 619 -10.64 10.83 -24.97
C ILE A 619 -12.07 10.74 -24.44
N TYR A 620 -12.51 11.77 -23.72
CA TYR A 620 -13.83 11.85 -23.09
C TYR A 620 -14.63 13.00 -23.67
N LEU A 621 -15.85 12.71 -24.11
CA LEU A 621 -16.78 13.62 -24.79
C LEU A 621 -18.22 13.43 -24.28
N TYR A 622 -19.07 14.45 -24.44
CA TYR A 622 -20.51 14.19 -24.39
C TYR A 622 -20.97 13.55 -25.70
N GLY A 623 -21.83 12.54 -25.59
CA GLY A 623 -22.33 11.88 -26.79
C GLY A 623 -23.40 10.85 -26.48
N ASP A 624 -24.52 10.98 -27.18
CA ASP A 624 -25.62 10.03 -27.11
C ASP A 624 -25.45 8.83 -28.02
N GLU A 625 -24.60 8.93 -29.05
CA GLU A 625 -24.42 7.92 -30.08
C GLU A 625 -22.96 7.81 -30.50
N ILE A 626 -22.59 6.65 -31.03
CA ILE A 626 -21.27 6.46 -31.64
C ILE A 626 -21.19 7.28 -32.94
N PRO A 627 -20.14 8.10 -33.13
CA PRO A 627 -20.00 8.95 -34.30
C PRO A 627 -20.10 8.17 -35.62
N ASN A 628 -20.71 8.78 -36.64
CA ASN A 628 -21.01 8.10 -37.91
C ASN A 628 -19.77 7.68 -38.72
N TRP A 629 -18.59 8.22 -38.41
CA TRP A 629 -17.33 7.84 -39.06
C TRP A 629 -16.74 6.52 -38.53
N PHE A 630 -17.31 5.92 -37.48
CA PHE A 630 -16.92 4.60 -37.01
C PHE A 630 -17.19 3.53 -38.08
N SER A 631 -16.22 2.65 -38.31
CA SER A 631 -16.33 1.58 -39.32
C SER A 631 -17.41 0.57 -38.95
N HIS A 632 -17.56 0.30 -37.66
CA HIS A 632 -18.53 -0.63 -37.11
C HIS A 632 -19.15 -0.01 -35.84
N LYS A 633 -20.48 -0.05 -35.71
CA LYS A 633 -21.20 0.34 -34.48
C LYS A 633 -22.39 -0.56 -34.22
N ARG A 634 -22.74 -0.76 -32.95
CA ARG A 634 -23.85 -1.63 -32.53
C ARG A 634 -24.41 -1.18 -31.18
N THR A 635 -25.73 -1.24 -31.03
CA THR A 635 -26.39 -1.11 -29.72
C THR A 635 -26.04 -2.31 -28.83
N GLY A 636 -25.71 -2.03 -27.56
CA GLY A 636 -25.27 -3.02 -26.59
C GLY A 636 -23.75 -2.99 -26.34
N SER A 637 -23.28 -3.89 -25.49
CA SER A 637 -21.90 -3.93 -24.99
C SER A 637 -20.95 -4.77 -25.84
N SER A 638 -21.38 -5.34 -26.96
CA SER A 638 -20.49 -6.13 -27.82
C SER A 638 -20.77 -5.94 -29.31
N ILE A 639 -19.71 -6.09 -30.11
CA ILE A 639 -19.75 -5.93 -31.56
C ILE A 639 -18.85 -6.99 -32.22
N SER A 640 -19.31 -7.56 -33.33
CA SER A 640 -18.51 -8.48 -34.15
C SER A 640 -18.28 -7.87 -35.53
N PHE A 641 -17.07 -8.01 -36.04
CA PHE A 641 -16.67 -7.50 -37.35
C PHE A 641 -15.62 -8.41 -37.98
N HIS A 642 -15.47 -8.31 -39.31
CA HIS A 642 -14.42 -9.01 -40.05
C HIS A 642 -13.25 -8.07 -40.33
N ILE A 643 -12.03 -8.59 -40.20
CA ILE A 643 -10.82 -7.86 -40.61
C ILE A 643 -10.85 -7.64 -42.13
N PRO A 644 -10.79 -6.38 -42.60
CA PRO A 644 -10.87 -6.08 -44.02
C PRO A 644 -9.67 -6.66 -44.78
N SER A 645 -9.90 -7.16 -45.99
CA SER A 645 -8.83 -7.61 -46.87
C SER A 645 -8.11 -6.41 -47.46
N LEU A 646 -6.89 -6.15 -47.00
CA LEU A 646 -6.02 -5.09 -47.53
C LEU A 646 -5.30 -5.64 -48.78
N SER A 647 -5.87 -5.39 -49.96
CA SER A 647 -5.40 -5.93 -51.25
C SER A 647 -4.29 -5.10 -51.93
N ASP A 648 -4.02 -3.88 -51.44
CA ASP A 648 -2.94 -3.01 -51.93
C ASP A 648 -1.69 -3.20 -51.08
N GLN A 649 -0.53 -3.42 -51.72
CA GLN A 649 0.75 -3.79 -51.08
C GLN A 649 1.34 -2.76 -50.11
N ASP A 650 0.71 -1.59 -49.94
CA ASP A 650 1.24 -0.50 -49.13
C ASP A 650 0.33 -0.09 -47.97
N ARG A 651 -0.74 -0.81 -47.59
CA ARG A 651 -1.61 -0.40 -46.46
C ARG A 651 -1.60 -1.40 -45.30
N VAL A 652 -1.45 -0.90 -44.09
CA VAL A 652 -1.45 -1.70 -42.84
C VAL A 652 -2.35 -1.11 -41.77
N ILE A 653 -2.97 -1.96 -40.95
CA ILE A 653 -3.72 -1.54 -39.76
C ILE A 653 -2.71 -1.16 -38.69
N LYS A 654 -2.72 0.11 -38.27
CA LYS A 654 -1.79 0.64 -37.26
C LYS A 654 -2.42 0.79 -35.87
N GLY A 655 -3.74 0.81 -35.79
CA GLY A 655 -4.44 1.05 -34.53
C GLY A 655 -5.93 0.75 -34.60
N LEU A 656 -6.54 0.71 -33.42
CA LEU A 656 -7.98 0.57 -33.21
C LEU A 656 -8.47 1.74 -32.37
N VAL A 657 -9.61 2.30 -32.73
CA VAL A 657 -10.37 3.22 -31.88
C VAL A 657 -11.63 2.51 -31.41
N PHE A 658 -11.77 2.38 -30.10
CA PHE A 658 -12.98 1.91 -29.45
C PHE A 658 -13.82 3.12 -29.04
N GLY A 659 -15.10 3.11 -29.38
CA GLY A 659 -16.06 4.07 -28.88
C GLY A 659 -17.07 3.35 -28.00
N VAL A 660 -17.35 3.93 -26.84
CA VAL A 660 -18.34 3.40 -25.89
C VAL A 660 -19.22 4.55 -25.45
N VAL A 661 -20.53 4.43 -25.71
CA VAL A 661 -21.52 5.33 -25.13
C VAL A 661 -22.00 4.73 -23.82
N CYS A 662 -21.64 5.36 -22.71
CA CYS A 662 -22.06 4.98 -21.38
C CYS A 662 -23.36 5.71 -21.01
N ARG A 663 -24.37 4.95 -20.58
CA ARG A 663 -25.61 5.48 -20.00
C ARG A 663 -25.46 5.52 -18.49
N ASN A 664 -25.71 6.68 -17.91
CA ASN A 664 -25.91 6.83 -16.47
C ASN A 664 -27.38 6.57 -16.10
N LYS A 665 -27.64 5.68 -15.14
CA LYS A 665 -28.98 5.28 -14.68
C LYS A 665 -29.45 6.07 -13.45
N ASP A 666 -28.56 6.72 -12.70
CA ASP A 666 -28.91 7.54 -11.53
C ASP A 666 -28.09 8.83 -11.45
N SER A 667 -28.77 9.95 -11.18
CA SER A 667 -28.21 11.31 -11.28
C SER A 667 -27.50 11.83 -10.02
N LEU A 668 -27.42 11.04 -8.95
CA LEU A 668 -27.08 11.56 -7.60
C LEU A 668 -25.79 11.01 -6.97
N GLN A 669 -25.12 10.02 -7.56
CA GLN A 669 -23.86 9.49 -7.02
C GLN A 669 -22.75 9.50 -8.07
N ALA A 670 -21.62 10.11 -7.74
CA ALA A 670 -20.41 10.07 -8.55
C ALA A 670 -19.74 8.70 -8.37
N TRP A 671 -19.72 7.89 -9.42
CA TRP A 671 -19.05 6.59 -9.43
C TRP A 671 -17.71 6.69 -10.18
N HIS A 672 -16.76 5.84 -9.79
CA HIS A 672 -15.55 5.60 -10.56
C HIS A 672 -15.61 4.15 -11.03
N GLY A 673 -15.58 3.93 -12.33
CA GLY A 673 -15.66 2.60 -12.92
C GLY A 673 -14.58 2.39 -13.96
N GLU A 674 -14.02 1.18 -14.00
CA GLU A 674 -13.12 0.74 -15.06
C GLU A 674 -13.91 -0.10 -16.07
N ILE A 675 -13.77 0.22 -17.36
CA ILE A 675 -14.28 -0.61 -18.45
C ILE A 675 -13.12 -1.41 -19.02
N SER A 676 -13.32 -2.72 -19.12
CA SER A 676 -12.40 -3.66 -19.73
C SER A 676 -12.88 -4.05 -21.11
N VAL A 677 -11.93 -4.22 -22.03
CA VAL A 677 -12.22 -4.60 -23.42
C VAL A 677 -11.80 -6.04 -23.61
N VAL A 678 -12.75 -6.89 -23.96
CA VAL A 678 -12.53 -8.31 -24.20
C VAL A 678 -12.51 -8.52 -25.70
N PHE A 679 -11.39 -9.06 -26.20
CA PHE A 679 -11.23 -9.48 -27.58
C PHE A 679 -11.45 -10.98 -27.69
N HIS A 680 -12.29 -11.37 -28.62
CA HIS A 680 -12.56 -12.77 -28.93
C HIS A 680 -12.40 -12.97 -30.44
N ASN A 681 -11.29 -13.60 -30.83
CA ASN A 681 -11.11 -14.06 -32.20
C ASN A 681 -11.92 -15.35 -32.37
N LYS A 682 -13.10 -15.24 -32.98
CA LYS A 682 -14.03 -16.36 -33.20
C LYS A 682 -13.47 -17.38 -34.19
N THR A 683 -12.63 -16.94 -35.12
CA THR A 683 -12.00 -17.81 -36.13
C THR A 683 -10.92 -18.70 -35.52
N LYS A 684 -10.10 -18.17 -34.59
CA LYS A 684 -9.03 -18.91 -33.88
C LYS A 684 -9.48 -19.49 -32.53
N GLY A 685 -10.69 -19.17 -32.05
CA GLY A 685 -11.20 -19.59 -30.75
C GLY A 685 -10.44 -19.01 -29.55
N HIS A 686 -9.78 -17.86 -29.73
CA HIS A 686 -8.94 -17.23 -28.72
C HIS A 686 -9.63 -16.03 -28.09
N ARG A 687 -9.68 -16.00 -26.75
CA ARG A 687 -10.24 -14.90 -25.97
C ARG A 687 -9.16 -14.25 -25.13
N GLN A 688 -9.10 -12.93 -25.15
CA GLN A 688 -8.16 -12.10 -24.42
C GLN A 688 -8.90 -10.95 -23.75
N VAL A 689 -8.63 -10.68 -22.48
CA VAL A 689 -9.19 -9.55 -21.75
C VAL A 689 -8.12 -8.49 -21.60
N ILE A 690 -8.41 -7.27 -22.03
CA ILE A 690 -7.58 -6.11 -21.75
C ILE A 690 -8.23 -5.35 -20.61
N HIS A 691 -7.64 -5.51 -19.43
CA HIS A 691 -8.11 -4.89 -18.20
C HIS A 691 -7.78 -3.40 -18.14
N ARG A 692 -8.63 -2.64 -17.42
CA ARG A 692 -8.41 -1.25 -16.98
C ARG A 692 -8.21 -0.25 -18.11
N LEU A 693 -9.10 -0.25 -19.10
CA LEU A 693 -8.89 0.52 -20.33
C LEU A 693 -9.55 1.88 -20.35
N PHE A 694 -10.61 2.09 -19.58
CA PHE A 694 -11.30 3.37 -19.48
C PHE A 694 -11.50 3.73 -18.01
N TYR A 695 -11.07 4.91 -17.61
CA TYR A 695 -11.47 5.49 -16.32
C TYR A 695 -12.74 6.30 -16.52
N TYR A 696 -13.88 5.86 -16.02
CA TYR A 696 -15.15 6.54 -16.25
C TYR A 696 -15.66 7.22 -14.98
N LYS A 697 -15.92 8.53 -15.06
CA LYS A 697 -16.59 9.33 -14.03
C LYS A 697 -17.76 10.09 -14.65
N PRO A 698 -19.00 9.58 -14.57
CA PRO A 698 -20.15 10.28 -15.14
C PRO A 698 -20.40 11.59 -14.41
N ILE A 699 -20.69 12.65 -15.18
CA ILE A 699 -21.09 13.97 -14.68
C ILE A 699 -22.46 14.29 -15.25
N GLY A 700 -23.47 14.25 -14.38
CA GLY A 700 -24.86 14.50 -14.73
C GLY A 700 -25.57 13.26 -15.30
N SER A 701 -26.74 13.49 -15.90
CA SER A 701 -27.62 12.46 -16.44
C SER A 701 -27.44 12.23 -17.94
N LEU A 702 -26.52 12.93 -18.59
CA LEU A 702 -26.26 12.81 -20.03
C LEU A 702 -25.50 11.51 -20.32
N ASN A 703 -25.63 11.01 -21.54
CA ASN A 703 -24.77 9.91 -21.97
C ASN A 703 -23.38 10.47 -22.30
N HIS A 704 -22.37 9.68 -22.00
CA HIS A 704 -20.98 10.04 -22.20
C HIS A 704 -20.38 9.14 -23.28
N LEU A 705 -19.66 9.75 -24.20
CA LEU A 705 -18.91 9.04 -25.23
C LEU A 705 -17.45 8.96 -24.80
N VAL A 706 -17.00 7.74 -24.54
CA VAL A 706 -15.60 7.47 -24.24
C VAL A 706 -14.94 6.84 -25.45
N LEU A 707 -13.86 7.46 -25.90
CA LEU A 707 -13.06 7.02 -27.03
C LEU A 707 -11.70 6.56 -26.52
N LEU A 708 -11.30 5.35 -26.90
CA LEU A 708 -10.00 4.80 -26.58
C LEU A 708 -9.29 4.42 -27.86
N GLN A 709 -8.15 5.04 -28.09
CA GLN A 709 -7.28 4.72 -29.21
C GLN A 709 -6.14 3.83 -28.70
N VAL A 710 -5.93 2.70 -29.36
CA VAL A 710 -4.89 1.71 -29.04
C VAL A 710 -4.04 1.42 -30.27
N GLY A 711 -2.73 1.50 -30.11
CA GLY A 711 -1.77 1.21 -31.19
C GLY A 711 -1.48 -0.29 -31.33
N LEU A 712 -1.26 -0.73 -32.56
CA LEU A 712 -0.76 -2.07 -32.91
C LEU A 712 0.74 -1.90 -33.24
N GLY A 713 1.61 -2.00 -32.26
CA GLY A 713 3.04 -1.70 -32.43
C GLY A 713 3.69 -2.50 -33.57
N GLY A 714 4.46 -1.84 -34.45
CA GLY A 714 5.39 -2.47 -35.41
C GLY A 714 4.87 -3.60 -36.33
N GLY A 715 3.56 -3.83 -36.41
CA GLY A 715 2.91 -4.89 -37.19
C GLY A 715 1.42 -5.01 -36.80
N SER A 716 0.61 -5.69 -37.62
CA SER A 716 -0.84 -5.88 -37.39
C SER A 716 -1.15 -6.83 -36.22
N LYS A 717 -0.40 -6.76 -35.12
CA LYS A 717 -0.61 -7.59 -33.93
C LYS A 717 -1.59 -6.91 -32.99
N ILE A 718 -2.58 -7.66 -32.50
CA ILE A 718 -3.39 -7.27 -31.33
C ILE A 718 -2.40 -6.86 -30.22
N PRO A 719 -2.70 -5.81 -29.42
CA PRO A 719 -1.87 -5.48 -28.26
C PRO A 719 -1.65 -6.79 -27.48
N TYR A 720 -0.39 -7.20 -27.32
CA TYR A 720 0.04 -8.44 -26.64
C TYR A 720 0.05 -9.77 -27.42
N GLY A 721 0.18 -9.76 -28.76
CA GLY A 721 1.05 -10.76 -29.42
C GLY A 721 0.49 -11.69 -30.51
N GLN A 722 -0.73 -11.49 -31.03
CA GLN A 722 -1.24 -12.24 -32.20
C GLN A 722 -1.47 -11.35 -33.41
N GLU A 723 -1.03 -11.79 -34.59
CA GLU A 723 -1.32 -11.12 -35.86
C GLU A 723 -2.79 -11.27 -36.25
N MET A 724 -3.42 -10.13 -36.55
CA MET A 724 -4.71 -10.04 -37.22
C MET A 724 -4.50 -10.43 -38.68
N THR A 725 -5.15 -11.52 -39.11
CA THR A 725 -5.09 -11.98 -40.51
C THR A 725 -6.37 -11.63 -41.26
N ASN A 726 -6.26 -11.38 -42.56
CA ASN A 726 -7.39 -10.99 -43.41
C ASN A 726 -8.55 -11.98 -43.30
N GLY A 727 -9.77 -11.47 -43.10
CA GLY A 727 -11.00 -12.25 -43.06
C GLY A 727 -11.36 -12.88 -41.71
N GLU A 728 -10.53 -12.75 -40.67
CA GLU A 728 -10.89 -13.22 -39.33
C GLU A 728 -12.09 -12.47 -38.76
N GLU A 729 -12.97 -13.18 -38.06
CA GLU A 729 -14.09 -12.59 -37.31
C GLU A 729 -13.63 -12.30 -35.87
N ILE A 730 -13.67 -11.02 -35.50
CA ILE A 730 -13.33 -10.54 -34.17
C ILE A 730 -14.61 -10.03 -33.50
N GLU A 731 -14.88 -10.54 -32.31
CA GLU A 731 -15.84 -9.99 -31.37
C GLU A 731 -15.12 -9.19 -30.30
N VAL A 732 -15.63 -7.99 -30.02
CA VAL A 732 -15.15 -7.14 -28.93
C VAL A 732 -16.32 -6.89 -27.99
N SER A 733 -16.14 -7.16 -26.69
CA SER A 733 -17.10 -6.79 -25.65
C SER A 733 -16.50 -5.81 -24.64
N PHE A 734 -17.35 -4.96 -24.08
CA PHE A 734 -17.03 -3.92 -23.11
C PHE A 734 -17.71 -4.27 -21.78
N GLU A 735 -16.92 -4.53 -20.75
CA GLU A 735 -17.38 -5.06 -19.47
C GLU A 735 -16.94 -4.14 -18.33
N PHE A 736 -17.85 -3.78 -17.41
CA PHE A 736 -17.51 -3.02 -16.21
C PHE A 736 -16.99 -3.96 -15.12
N GLU A 737 -15.85 -3.65 -14.51
CA GLU A 737 -15.21 -4.54 -13.53
C GLU A 737 -15.86 -4.51 -12.13
N CYS A 738 -16.65 -3.48 -11.81
CA CYS A 738 -17.24 -3.31 -10.48
C CYS A 738 -18.73 -3.72 -10.45
N SER A 739 -19.09 -4.67 -9.58
CA SER A 739 -20.48 -5.13 -9.39
C SER A 739 -21.43 -4.02 -8.93
N GLN A 740 -20.93 -3.07 -8.14
CA GLN A 740 -21.70 -1.88 -7.72
C GLN A 740 -21.92 -0.90 -8.88
N ALA A 741 -20.99 -0.82 -9.84
CA ALA A 741 -21.11 0.10 -10.98
C ALA A 741 -22.18 -0.34 -12.01
N LEU A 742 -22.45 -1.64 -12.13
CA LEU A 742 -23.43 -2.21 -13.07
C LEU A 742 -24.89 -1.80 -12.73
N GLU A 743 -25.17 -1.49 -11.46
CA GLU A 743 -26.47 -0.98 -11.02
C GLU A 743 -26.74 0.42 -11.61
N TYR A 744 -25.69 1.22 -11.80
CA TYR A 744 -25.80 2.65 -12.11
C TYR A 744 -25.29 3.06 -13.50
N VAL A 745 -24.43 2.27 -14.14
CA VAL A 745 -23.85 2.59 -15.46
C VAL A 745 -23.96 1.38 -16.38
N GLY A 746 -24.27 1.60 -17.66
CA GLY A 746 -24.28 0.54 -18.67
C GLY A 746 -23.81 1.02 -20.03
N VAL A 747 -23.35 0.10 -20.87
CA VAL A 747 -23.01 0.41 -22.27
C VAL A 747 -24.29 0.46 -23.09
N LYS A 748 -24.62 1.64 -23.63
CA LYS A 748 -25.76 1.87 -24.53
C LYS A 748 -25.41 1.42 -25.95
N GLU A 749 -24.25 1.85 -26.43
CA GLU A 749 -23.78 1.62 -27.78
C GLU A 749 -22.26 1.48 -27.77
N CYS A 750 -21.72 0.64 -28.64
CA CYS A 750 -20.29 0.52 -28.83
C CYS A 750 -19.91 0.56 -30.31
N GLY A 751 -18.68 0.97 -30.59
CA GLY A 751 -18.15 1.06 -31.94
C GLY A 751 -16.66 0.77 -32.02
N ILE A 752 -16.24 0.37 -33.21
CA ILE A 752 -14.85 0.13 -33.58
C ILE A 752 -14.54 0.86 -34.89
N HIS A 753 -13.42 1.58 -34.89
CA HIS A 753 -12.85 2.18 -36.09
C HIS A 753 -11.41 1.69 -36.27
N LEU A 754 -11.06 1.32 -37.50
CA LEU A 754 -9.74 0.79 -37.86
C LEU A 754 -8.87 1.92 -38.42
N ILE A 755 -7.70 2.14 -37.83
CA ILE A 755 -6.73 3.13 -38.34
C ILE A 755 -5.84 2.43 -39.37
N ILE A 756 -5.98 2.81 -40.64
CA ILE A 756 -5.26 2.23 -41.77
C ILE A 756 -4.35 3.31 -42.39
N GLN A 757 -3.05 3.04 -42.52
CA GLN A 757 -2.05 3.97 -43.07
C GLN A 757 -1.19 3.32 -44.17
N ARG A 758 -0.55 4.16 -44.99
CA ARG A 758 0.39 3.71 -46.04
C ARG A 758 1.78 3.40 -45.48
N GLU A 759 2.45 2.37 -45.96
CA GLU A 759 3.72 1.86 -45.42
C GLU A 759 4.89 2.83 -45.63
N GLU A 760 4.91 3.62 -46.71
CA GLU A 760 5.97 4.61 -47.02
C GLU A 760 5.97 5.86 -46.10
N GLU A 761 4.85 6.21 -45.46
CA GLU A 761 4.79 7.34 -44.50
C GLU A 761 5.53 7.01 -43.19
N ALA A 762 5.74 5.72 -42.89
CA ALA A 762 6.40 5.25 -41.67
C ALA A 762 7.91 5.55 -41.62
N GLY A 763 8.60 5.61 -42.77
CA GLY A 763 10.04 5.93 -42.84
C GLY A 763 10.34 7.41 -42.53
N SER A 764 9.40 8.31 -42.83
CA SER A 764 9.52 9.74 -42.55
C SER A 764 9.31 10.09 -41.05
N MET A 765 8.56 9.25 -40.32
CA MET A 765 8.26 9.41 -38.89
C MET A 765 9.45 9.08 -37.97
N VAL A 766 10.32 8.15 -38.36
CA VAL A 766 11.59 7.87 -37.65
C VAL A 766 12.50 9.11 -37.72
N MET A 767 12.56 9.77 -38.88
CA MET A 767 13.37 10.97 -39.09
C MET A 767 12.83 12.21 -38.37
N TYR A 768 11.50 12.38 -38.26
CA TYR A 768 10.90 13.49 -37.51
C TYR A 768 11.06 13.32 -35.99
N SER A 769 10.93 12.09 -35.48
CA SER A 769 11.14 11.77 -34.06
C SER A 769 12.61 11.80 -33.66
N GLU A 770 13.53 11.32 -34.51
CA GLU A 770 14.98 11.49 -34.31
C GLU A 770 15.39 12.96 -34.36
N LYS A 771 14.78 13.79 -35.24
CA LYS A 771 14.98 15.24 -35.24
C LYS A 771 14.44 15.91 -33.97
N LYS A 772 13.26 15.53 -33.48
CA LYS A 772 12.68 16.07 -32.23
C LYS A 772 13.52 15.66 -31.02
N LYS A 773 14.00 14.42 -30.99
CA LYS A 773 14.93 13.90 -29.97
C LYS A 773 16.30 14.61 -30.02
N LYS A 774 16.84 14.84 -31.22
CA LYS A 774 18.06 15.65 -31.42
C LYS A 774 17.89 17.11 -31.03
N MET A 775 16.77 17.76 -31.37
CA MET A 775 16.51 19.14 -30.96
C MET A 775 16.40 19.25 -29.44
N MET A 776 15.77 18.28 -28.77
CA MET A 776 15.72 18.23 -27.31
C MET A 776 17.08 17.94 -26.65
N GLU A 777 17.95 17.14 -27.28
CA GLU A 777 19.32 16.86 -26.82
C GLU A 777 20.28 18.04 -27.06
N ASP A 778 20.11 18.76 -28.18
CA ASP A 778 20.93 19.92 -28.55
C ASP A 778 20.57 21.18 -27.73
N ASP A 779 19.30 21.35 -27.33
CA ASP A 779 18.88 22.43 -26.40
C ASP A 779 19.35 22.18 -24.95
N LEU A 780 19.60 20.92 -24.56
CA LEU A 780 20.18 20.58 -23.25
C LEU A 780 21.69 20.88 -23.15
N MET A 781 22.38 21.09 -24.29
CA MET A 781 23.83 21.25 -24.37
C MET A 781 24.30 22.71 -24.39
N GLN A 782 23.40 23.71 -24.39
CA GLN A 782 23.80 25.13 -24.52
C GLN A 782 23.93 25.94 -23.22
N ASP A 783 23.60 25.42 -22.04
CA ASP A 783 23.82 26.16 -20.79
C ASP A 783 24.43 25.31 -19.68
N THR A 784 25.76 25.18 -19.68
CA THR A 784 26.57 25.09 -18.46
C THR A 784 28.07 25.30 -18.74
N PRO A 785 28.77 26.24 -18.05
CA PRO A 785 30.22 26.34 -18.16
C PRO A 785 30.87 25.21 -17.35
N VAL A 786 31.43 24.23 -18.06
CA VAL A 786 32.21 23.13 -17.48
C VAL A 786 33.55 23.66 -16.94
N THR A 787 33.65 23.81 -15.62
CA THR A 787 34.96 23.88 -14.94
C THR A 787 35.67 22.53 -15.05
N LYS A 788 36.77 22.51 -15.81
CA LYS A 788 37.71 21.39 -15.94
C LYS A 788 38.26 20.97 -14.58
N LEU A 789 37.95 19.75 -14.16
CA LEU A 789 38.76 19.00 -13.20
C LEU A 789 39.26 17.70 -13.86
N THR A 790 40.58 17.60 -13.87
CA THR A 790 41.42 16.59 -14.52
C THR A 790 41.14 15.17 -14.00
N ARG A 791 40.90 14.24 -14.93
CA ARG A 791 40.87 12.79 -14.68
C ARG A 791 42.28 12.26 -14.45
N HIS A 792 42.57 11.76 -13.25
CA HIS A 792 43.53 10.69 -13.05
C HIS A 792 42.77 9.38 -12.80
N ARG A 793 42.95 8.40 -13.70
CA ARG A 793 42.56 7.00 -13.49
C ARG A 793 43.63 6.29 -12.67
N PRO A 794 43.25 5.46 -11.69
CA PRO A 794 43.97 4.24 -11.40
C PRO A 794 43.18 3.04 -11.93
N HIS A 795 43.91 2.19 -12.65
CA HIS A 795 43.47 0.89 -13.13
C HIS A 795 43.37 -0.10 -11.96
N ASN A 796 42.20 -0.75 -11.83
CA ASN A 796 41.99 -2.18 -11.59
C ASN A 796 40.68 -2.37 -10.81
N TRP A 797 39.69 -2.99 -11.46
CA TRP A 797 38.75 -3.98 -10.88
C TRP A 797 37.94 -4.66 -12.00
N PRO A 798 37.44 -5.89 -11.79
CA PRO A 798 37.18 -6.86 -12.85
C PRO A 798 35.82 -6.68 -13.53
N LYS A 799 35.80 -7.05 -14.82
CA LYS A 799 34.60 -7.26 -15.63
C LYS A 799 33.79 -8.42 -15.05
N VAL A 800 32.58 -8.17 -14.54
CA VAL A 800 31.33 -8.93 -14.77
C VAL A 800 30.21 -8.15 -14.04
N TRP A 801 29.32 -7.48 -14.77
CA TRP A 801 27.89 -7.33 -14.47
C TRP A 801 27.21 -6.90 -15.78
N LYS A 802 26.46 -7.82 -16.41
CA LYS A 802 25.44 -7.49 -17.39
C LYS A 802 24.26 -6.94 -16.60
N TYR A 803 23.90 -5.67 -16.84
CA TYR A 803 22.62 -5.11 -16.42
C TYR A 803 21.60 -5.42 -17.51
N ASP A 804 20.84 -6.50 -17.30
CA ASP A 804 19.54 -6.71 -17.93
C ASP A 804 18.46 -6.21 -16.94
N GLY A 805 17.48 -5.44 -17.43
CA GLY A 805 16.22 -5.26 -16.73
C GLY A 805 15.85 -3.81 -16.36
N ILE A 806 15.32 -3.07 -17.34
CA ILE A 806 14.24 -2.11 -17.07
C ILE A 806 12.98 -2.98 -16.93
N VAL A 807 12.46 -3.12 -15.72
CA VAL A 807 11.18 -3.78 -15.45
C VAL A 807 10.11 -2.70 -15.42
N PRO A 808 9.12 -2.69 -16.34
CA PRO A 808 7.95 -1.86 -16.19
C PRO A 808 7.09 -2.36 -15.02
N PHE A 809 6.50 -1.43 -14.29
CA PHE A 809 5.67 -1.53 -13.08
C PHE A 809 4.48 -2.52 -13.14
N VAL A 810 4.30 -3.26 -14.24
CA VAL A 810 3.22 -4.24 -14.48
C VAL A 810 3.32 -5.45 -13.54
N SER A 811 4.52 -5.83 -13.08
CA SER A 811 4.69 -7.05 -12.26
C SER A 811 4.22 -6.93 -10.80
N TYR A 812 3.89 -5.73 -10.31
CA TYR A 812 3.43 -5.54 -8.93
C TYR A 812 1.90 -5.65 -8.81
N ILE A 813 1.15 -5.31 -9.85
CA ILE A 813 -0.32 -5.40 -9.85
C ILE A 813 -0.79 -6.84 -10.09
N GLU A 814 -0.03 -7.66 -10.81
CA GLU A 814 -0.39 -9.06 -11.12
C GLU A 814 -0.19 -10.05 -9.97
N ARG A 815 0.49 -9.67 -8.87
CA ARG A 815 0.77 -10.59 -7.75
C ARG A 815 -0.28 -10.61 -6.63
N ASN A 816 -1.31 -9.77 -6.68
CA ASN A 816 -2.33 -9.65 -5.62
C ASN A 816 -3.77 -10.05 -6.05
N THR A 817 -3.94 -10.79 -7.15
CA THR A 817 -5.27 -11.25 -7.64
C THR A 817 -5.46 -12.78 -7.61
N SER A 818 -4.76 -13.50 -6.73
CA SER A 818 -5.01 -14.93 -6.50
C SER A 818 -5.60 -15.22 -5.12
N THR A 819 -6.82 -14.72 -4.87
CA THR A 819 -7.66 -15.19 -3.76
C THR A 819 -9.14 -14.90 -4.05
N PHE A 820 -9.75 -15.61 -5.01
CA PHE A 820 -11.21 -15.82 -5.05
C PHE A 820 -11.55 -16.98 -6.00
N ALA A 821 -11.51 -18.21 -5.49
CA ALA A 821 -12.20 -19.35 -6.08
C ALA A 821 -12.29 -20.49 -5.05
N LEU A 822 -13.45 -20.64 -4.41
CA LEU A 822 -14.05 -21.93 -4.01
C LEU A 822 -15.24 -21.69 -3.06
N LEU A 823 -16.43 -21.49 -3.62
CA LEU A 823 -17.70 -21.87 -2.99
C LEU A 823 -18.69 -22.25 -4.09
N HIS A 824 -18.67 -23.51 -4.50
CA HIS A 824 -19.80 -24.15 -5.15
C HIS A 824 -19.85 -25.62 -4.70
N SER A 825 -20.64 -25.88 -3.67
CA SER A 825 -21.28 -27.17 -3.46
C SER A 825 -22.55 -26.95 -2.65
N LEU A 826 -23.70 -27.08 -3.31
CA LEU A 826 -24.97 -27.58 -2.75
C LEU A 826 -25.95 -27.71 -3.92
N GLY A 827 -26.24 -28.96 -4.29
CA GLY A 827 -26.99 -29.39 -5.47
C GLY A 827 -26.40 -30.68 -6.02
#